data_AF-L1QII9-F1
#
_entry.id   AF-L1QII9-F1
#
_cell.length_a   1.000
_cell.length_b   1.000
_cell.length_c   1.000
_cell.angle_alpha   90.00
_cell.angle_beta   90.00
_cell.angle_gamma   90.00
#
_symmetry.space_group_name_H-M   'P 1'
#
loop_
_entity.id
_entity.type
_entity.pdbx_description
1 polymer ?
#
loop_
_entity_poly.entity_id
_entity_poly.type
_entity_poly.pdbx_seq_one_letter_code
_entity_poly.pdbx_strand_id
1 'polypeptide(L)'
;MNKALSKKLICLVALITTTTSTVAFGQDIKKDETVYVILDENGNPTEQIVSDWISGDKVLGEFKDNSNLKDIKNVKGDEEPSISGNELTWNISSENLYYEGTSNKDLPLSLSVNYEFNGKKVNPRDVIGEEGSFKITLTVKNNESKVKNINGKSRKLYVPFLSAIELTLSNDNFKNIKVSSGKVLNDGNNSLITFIALPGLKESLNLDDVLGELLSDSSINLEDTIEITGDTTSFEVPAIIMIATTANEELEELKGTDKISDLKKSLNELQSGGEELLSGSKELLDGQTELATNYIKFDDGVNSLSSGANTLRDGINTLRDNVPTLMNGANQLNSGAGQIKDNYAIFDKGVSSLAGGANTLNNGINKLNNSVPELASGANELNTGLGQVKENYTVFDEGISSLADGATSLNSGISILSSNAPNLINGANELNNGLEKVKENYTAFDEGVSSLTNGASTLNDGINTLKNSAPSLSEGANTLNSGLQALSNSQAQFTSGVQAFISNTENIRAGYANLDGGIDSALAGATELNNELANGSGAVNELLNSAVNLESIASNLDVIAGILAASDDETSKAQSTEIYNLSQSIKDISSAQQGGISSLSDSVNSAANGAALLQQGLTSTSSGSKELLGNVDALISAGSDLSNGSIQIGDAINALYGGSTELVNGAKQLTTGIDSLANGSSTLLNGANELNENSKKINSAVGLLYEGSTKLSKGTSDLSEGTSVLAQGSNTLVNGANELNTNSKKIDSAVSKLYEGTLALVSGGETLSSGVEELANGGNELADGASTLSENSAKILEGTEQLENGTNELYDGVTKLKEEGLDKLNEEGNKAIDDIDGLVEVKDELVEMAKEYGVYSGLSDNMTGTVKFIMRSDAIKSTKEEIKSKDEKETEVSGVKKESKSIFNKIKEWFNLE
;
A
#
# COMPACT_ATOMS: atom_id res chain seq x y z
N MET A 1 -38.97 -18.21 7.30
CA MET A 1 -40.42 -18.10 7.01
C MET A 1 -40.63 -17.47 5.65
N ASN A 2 -41.44 -18.07 4.76
CA ASN A 2 -42.25 -17.33 3.78
C ASN A 2 -43.30 -18.26 3.15
N LYS A 3 -44.60 -17.92 3.28
CA LYS A 3 -45.71 -18.65 2.65
C LYS A 3 -46.24 -17.82 1.47
N ALA A 4 -46.36 -18.42 0.29
CA ALA A 4 -46.96 -17.78 -0.89
C ALA A 4 -47.79 -18.78 -1.74
N LEU A 5 -48.79 -19.41 -1.12
CA LEU A 5 -49.73 -20.29 -1.83
C LEU A 5 -50.83 -19.44 -2.51
N SER A 6 -50.90 -19.47 -3.84
CA SER A 6 -51.96 -18.82 -4.64
C SER A 6 -52.82 -19.86 -5.37
N LYS A 7 -54.11 -19.55 -5.60
CA LYS A 7 -55.11 -20.50 -6.14
C LYS A 7 -55.92 -19.89 -7.29
N LYS A 8 -56.55 -20.78 -8.08
CA LYS A 8 -57.59 -20.56 -9.12
C LYS A 8 -57.02 -20.21 -10.52
N LEU A 9 -57.70 -20.50 -11.65
CA LEU A 9 -59.11 -20.89 -11.82
C LEU A 9 -59.39 -21.89 -12.99
N ILE A 10 -59.97 -23.04 -12.63
CA ILE A 10 -61.04 -23.85 -13.27
C ILE A 10 -61.38 -23.66 -14.77
N CYS A 11 -61.33 -24.77 -15.51
CA CYS A 11 -62.23 -25.21 -16.61
C CYS A 11 -61.79 -26.64 -17.05
N LEU A 12 -62.57 -27.55 -17.66
CA LEU A 12 -64.02 -27.84 -17.78
C LEU A 12 -64.08 -29.28 -18.42
N VAL A 13 -65.07 -30.18 -18.32
CA VAL A 13 -66.49 -30.17 -17.90
C VAL A 13 -66.75 -31.38 -16.94
N ALA A 14 -67.95 -31.99 -16.91
CA ALA A 14 -68.25 -33.22 -16.17
C ALA A 14 -69.37 -34.06 -16.82
N LEU A 15 -69.39 -35.39 -16.61
CA LEU A 15 -70.65 -36.14 -16.51
C LEU A 15 -70.54 -37.43 -15.65
N ILE A 16 -71.52 -37.55 -14.76
CA ILE A 16 -71.78 -38.53 -13.70
C ILE A 16 -71.73 -40.01 -14.12
N THR A 17 -71.02 -40.84 -13.33
CA THR A 17 -71.57 -42.04 -12.67
C THR A 17 -70.76 -42.39 -11.42
N THR A 18 -71.41 -42.97 -10.41
CA THR A 18 -70.83 -43.18 -9.07
C THR A 18 -70.40 -44.62 -8.81
N THR A 19 -69.11 -44.85 -8.62
CA THR A 19 -68.57 -45.92 -7.78
C THR A 19 -67.53 -45.31 -6.85
N THR A 20 -67.84 -45.24 -5.56
CA THR A 20 -66.92 -44.74 -4.53
C THR A 20 -65.90 -45.82 -4.17
N SER A 21 -64.80 -45.89 -4.92
CA SER A 21 -63.57 -46.46 -4.37
C SER A 21 -63.14 -45.56 -3.22
N THR A 22 -63.30 -46.03 -1.99
CA THR A 22 -62.77 -45.36 -0.80
C THR A 22 -61.26 -45.33 -0.91
N VAL A 23 -60.69 -44.15 -1.13
CA VAL A 23 -59.26 -43.91 -0.88
C VAL A 23 -59.11 -43.99 0.63
N ALA A 24 -58.78 -45.18 1.12
CA ALA A 24 -58.25 -45.33 2.47
C ALA A 24 -56.98 -44.49 2.54
N PHE A 25 -56.81 -43.72 3.62
CA PHE A 25 -55.48 -43.24 3.96
C PHE A 25 -54.64 -44.49 4.25
N GLY A 26 -53.61 -44.70 3.45
CA GLY A 26 -52.71 -45.85 3.60
C GLY A 26 -52.10 -45.82 5.00
N GLN A 27 -51.92 -47.01 5.57
CA GLN A 27 -51.14 -47.14 6.79
C GLN A 27 -49.66 -46.91 6.47
N ASP A 28 -48.96 -46.18 7.35
CA ASP A 28 -47.51 -46.15 7.33
C ASP A 28 -47.01 -47.52 7.82
N ILE A 29 -46.59 -48.36 6.87
CA ILE A 29 -46.06 -49.71 7.12
C ILE A 29 -44.55 -49.70 6.90
N LYS A 30 -43.80 -50.23 7.88
CA LYS A 30 -42.35 -50.34 7.86
C LYS A 30 -41.93 -51.81 7.74
N LYS A 31 -40.91 -52.09 6.93
CA LYS A 31 -40.29 -53.41 6.74
C LYS A 31 -38.81 -53.37 7.15
N ASP A 32 -38.51 -53.85 8.35
CA ASP A 32 -37.14 -54.02 8.84
C ASP A 32 -36.67 -55.45 8.58
N GLU A 33 -35.65 -55.60 7.74
CA GLU A 33 -35.19 -56.89 7.22
C GLU A 33 -33.82 -57.26 7.82
N THR A 34 -33.65 -58.54 8.16
CA THR A 34 -32.34 -59.10 8.54
C THR A 34 -31.98 -60.28 7.63
N VAL A 35 -30.89 -60.12 6.87
CA VAL A 35 -30.35 -61.14 5.96
C VAL A 35 -29.24 -61.89 6.68
N TYR A 36 -29.56 -63.07 7.22
CA TYR A 36 -28.58 -63.99 7.80
C TYR A 36 -27.88 -64.79 6.70
N VAL A 37 -26.56 -64.79 6.72
CA VAL A 37 -25.73 -65.52 5.76
C VAL A 37 -24.79 -66.45 6.53
N ILE A 38 -24.84 -67.75 6.27
CA ILE A 38 -23.84 -68.69 6.77
C ILE A 38 -22.73 -68.78 5.73
N LEU A 39 -21.48 -68.64 6.19
CA LEU A 39 -20.28 -68.64 5.35
C LEU A 39 -19.46 -69.91 5.58
N ASP A 40 -18.81 -70.40 4.52
CA ASP A 40 -17.69 -71.33 4.64
C ASP A 40 -16.46 -70.65 5.27
N GLU A 41 -15.43 -71.43 5.55
CA GLU A 41 -14.21 -70.93 6.20
C GLU A 41 -13.44 -69.88 5.37
N ASN A 42 -13.71 -69.76 4.07
CA ASN A 42 -13.08 -68.84 3.13
C ASN A 42 -13.98 -67.60 2.84
N GLY A 43 -15.19 -67.55 3.41
CA GLY A 43 -16.16 -66.47 3.23
C GLY A 43 -17.20 -66.70 2.11
N ASN A 44 -17.29 -67.89 1.52
CA ASN A 44 -18.32 -68.18 0.51
C ASN A 44 -19.68 -68.45 1.18
N PRO A 45 -20.80 -67.86 0.72
CA PRO A 45 -22.11 -68.12 1.30
C PRO A 45 -22.60 -69.54 1.01
N THR A 46 -22.94 -70.29 2.06
CA THR A 46 -23.51 -71.65 1.97
C THR A 46 -25.02 -71.67 2.16
N GLU A 47 -25.56 -70.70 2.91
CA GLU A 47 -26.99 -70.57 3.21
C GLU A 47 -27.34 -69.07 3.36
N GLN A 48 -28.49 -68.65 2.85
CA GLN A 48 -29.06 -67.32 3.07
C GLN A 48 -30.49 -67.44 3.57
N ILE A 49 -30.75 -66.93 4.78
CA ILE A 49 -32.08 -66.85 5.40
C ILE A 49 -32.39 -65.38 5.61
N VAL A 50 -33.50 -64.91 5.06
CA VAL A 50 -33.97 -63.54 5.22
C VAL A 50 -35.15 -63.55 6.18
N SER A 51 -35.10 -62.68 7.19
CA SER A 51 -36.17 -62.48 8.17
C SER A 51 -36.70 -61.07 8.04
N ASP A 52 -37.96 -60.95 7.63
CA ASP A 52 -38.67 -59.69 7.47
C ASP A 52 -39.56 -59.43 8.70
N TRP A 53 -39.36 -58.30 9.37
CA TRP A 53 -40.28 -57.74 10.35
C TRP A 53 -41.06 -56.60 9.72
N ILE A 54 -42.36 -56.82 9.50
CA ILE A 54 -43.29 -55.80 9.05
C ILE A 54 -44.08 -55.27 10.25
N SER A 55 -44.11 -53.96 10.42
CA SER A 55 -44.82 -53.26 11.50
C SER A 55 -45.66 -52.10 10.96
N GLY A 56 -46.78 -51.83 11.60
CA GLY A 56 -47.65 -50.69 11.29
C GLY A 56 -48.09 -49.95 12.56
N ASP A 57 -48.58 -48.73 12.41
CA ASP A 57 -49.05 -47.88 13.52
C ASP A 57 -50.34 -48.37 14.23
N LYS A 58 -50.92 -49.47 13.72
CA LYS A 58 -52.18 -50.14 14.07
C LYS A 58 -52.12 -51.58 13.54
N VAL A 59 -53.15 -52.39 13.82
CA VAL A 59 -53.35 -53.72 13.20
C VAL A 59 -53.26 -53.66 11.67
N LEU A 60 -52.39 -54.50 11.09
CA LEU A 60 -52.01 -54.48 9.67
C LEU A 60 -53.16 -54.85 8.71
N GLY A 61 -54.04 -55.79 9.10
CA GLY A 61 -55.16 -56.23 8.28
C GLY A 61 -54.72 -56.88 6.97
N GLU A 62 -55.50 -56.68 5.90
CA GLU A 62 -55.14 -57.13 4.54
C GLU A 62 -54.21 -56.12 3.85
N PHE A 63 -52.97 -56.52 3.56
CA PHE A 63 -51.96 -55.66 2.92
C PHE A 63 -51.07 -56.44 1.93
N LYS A 64 -50.28 -55.70 1.14
CA LYS A 64 -49.39 -56.22 0.09
C LYS A 64 -47.93 -55.89 0.36
N ASP A 65 -47.12 -56.92 0.55
CA ASP A 65 -45.65 -56.84 0.53
C ASP A 65 -45.11 -57.33 -0.84
N ASN A 66 -43.85 -57.04 -1.13
CA ASN A 66 -43.14 -57.42 -2.34
C ASN A 66 -41.85 -58.14 -1.93
N SER A 67 -41.71 -59.41 -2.30
CA SER A 67 -40.63 -60.28 -1.83
C SER A 67 -40.25 -61.32 -2.87
N ASN A 68 -38.96 -61.50 -3.12
CA ASN A 68 -38.42 -62.52 -4.03
C ASN A 68 -38.05 -63.85 -3.33
N LEU A 69 -38.37 -63.97 -2.04
CA LEU A 69 -37.97 -65.09 -1.18
C LEU A 69 -38.73 -66.38 -1.49
N LYS A 70 -38.15 -67.50 -1.09
CA LYS A 70 -38.73 -68.85 -1.20
C LYS A 70 -38.98 -69.44 0.17
N ASP A 71 -39.77 -70.51 0.22
CA ASP A 71 -40.05 -71.27 1.45
C ASP A 71 -40.58 -70.38 2.61
N ILE A 72 -41.33 -69.33 2.23
CA ILE A 72 -41.82 -68.27 3.12
C ILE A 72 -42.71 -68.83 4.22
N LYS A 73 -42.43 -68.46 5.48
CA LYS A 73 -43.20 -68.88 6.67
C LYS A 73 -43.33 -67.73 7.65
N ASN A 74 -44.51 -67.60 8.26
CA ASN A 74 -44.68 -66.76 9.45
C ASN A 74 -43.92 -67.40 10.64
N VAL A 75 -43.21 -66.58 11.42
CA VAL A 75 -42.33 -66.97 12.53
C VAL A 75 -43.04 -66.88 13.89
N LYS A 76 -44.11 -66.08 14.00
CA LYS A 76 -44.86 -65.86 15.24
C LYS A 76 -46.35 -66.28 15.17
N GLY A 77 -46.83 -66.81 14.03
CA GLY A 77 -48.22 -67.26 13.83
C GLY A 77 -48.37 -68.28 12.70
N ASP A 78 -49.60 -68.76 12.50
CA ASP A 78 -49.97 -69.79 11.50
C ASP A 78 -50.48 -69.19 10.16
N GLU A 79 -50.49 -67.87 10.01
CA GLU A 79 -50.96 -67.20 8.78
C GLU A 79 -50.00 -67.43 7.58
N GLU A 80 -50.56 -67.81 6.42
CA GLU A 80 -49.84 -67.97 5.15
C GLU A 80 -50.22 -66.86 4.13
N PRO A 81 -49.29 -66.35 3.30
CA PRO A 81 -49.59 -65.34 2.29
C PRO A 81 -50.17 -65.93 1.00
N SER A 82 -51.02 -65.15 0.32
CA SER A 82 -51.35 -65.41 -1.09
C SER A 82 -50.27 -64.83 -2.00
N ILE A 83 -49.50 -65.70 -2.65
CA ILE A 83 -48.33 -65.33 -3.46
C ILE A 83 -48.70 -65.20 -4.95
N SER A 84 -48.39 -64.05 -5.56
CA SER A 84 -48.62 -63.78 -6.99
C SER A 84 -47.37 -63.14 -7.63
N GLY A 85 -46.46 -63.99 -8.11
CA GLY A 85 -45.13 -63.54 -8.54
C GLY A 85 -44.29 -63.21 -7.30
N ASN A 86 -43.85 -61.95 -7.19
CA ASN A 86 -43.19 -61.44 -5.98
C ASN A 86 -44.18 -60.77 -5.01
N GLU A 87 -45.44 -60.55 -5.41
CA GLU A 87 -46.42 -59.89 -4.54
C GLU A 87 -46.95 -60.89 -3.50
N LEU A 88 -46.80 -60.56 -2.21
CA LEU A 88 -47.35 -61.29 -1.08
C LEU A 88 -48.56 -60.53 -0.55
N THR A 89 -49.77 -61.08 -0.71
CA THR A 89 -50.96 -60.55 -0.02
C THR A 89 -51.11 -61.27 1.33
N TRP A 90 -50.91 -60.54 2.42
CA TRP A 90 -51.03 -61.00 3.80
C TRP A 90 -52.36 -60.51 4.42
N ASN A 91 -52.87 -61.22 5.42
CA ASN A 91 -54.00 -60.78 6.24
C ASN A 91 -53.70 -61.05 7.72
N ILE A 92 -53.27 -60.02 8.45
CA ILE A 92 -52.66 -60.14 9.77
C ILE A 92 -53.49 -59.44 10.84
N SER A 93 -53.83 -60.18 11.89
CA SER A 93 -54.69 -59.74 12.99
C SER A 93 -53.98 -58.89 14.07
N SER A 94 -52.70 -58.60 13.87
CA SER A 94 -51.80 -57.89 14.78
C SER A 94 -51.14 -56.68 14.09
N GLU A 95 -50.51 -55.81 14.86
CA GLU A 95 -49.74 -54.64 14.37
C GLU A 95 -48.37 -55.02 13.79
N ASN A 96 -47.99 -56.30 13.93
CA ASN A 96 -46.71 -56.86 13.52
C ASN A 96 -46.88 -58.19 12.77
N LEU A 97 -46.05 -58.39 11.76
CA LEU A 97 -45.78 -59.67 11.10
C LEU A 97 -44.27 -59.93 11.16
N TYR A 98 -43.89 -61.16 11.46
CA TYR A 98 -42.52 -61.64 11.36
C TYR A 98 -42.53 -62.85 10.44
N TYR A 99 -41.85 -62.80 9.31
CA TYR A 99 -41.75 -63.93 8.39
C TYR A 99 -40.31 -64.22 7.98
N GLU A 100 -40.00 -65.48 7.68
CA GLU A 100 -38.69 -65.94 7.21
C GLU A 100 -38.80 -66.56 5.81
N GLY A 101 -37.74 -66.50 5.02
CA GLY A 101 -37.64 -67.17 3.73
C GLY A 101 -36.18 -67.37 3.27
N THR A 102 -35.98 -68.22 2.28
CA THR A 102 -34.65 -68.51 1.70
C THR A 102 -34.39 -67.64 0.46
N SER A 103 -33.12 -67.28 0.23
CA SER A 103 -32.70 -66.50 -0.95
C SER A 103 -31.54 -67.13 -1.71
N ASN A 104 -31.52 -66.91 -3.02
CA ASN A 104 -30.38 -67.20 -3.91
C ASN A 104 -29.99 -65.95 -4.71
N LYS A 105 -30.33 -64.75 -4.21
CA LYS A 105 -29.90 -63.48 -4.81
C LYS A 105 -28.40 -63.27 -4.55
N ASP A 106 -27.74 -62.48 -5.40
CA ASP A 106 -26.36 -62.05 -5.14
C ASP A 106 -26.34 -61.05 -3.98
N LEU A 107 -25.42 -61.23 -3.03
CA LEU A 107 -25.29 -60.34 -1.87
C LEU A 107 -24.62 -59.01 -2.27
N PRO A 108 -25.09 -57.84 -1.78
CA PRO A 108 -24.48 -56.55 -2.10
C PRO A 108 -23.07 -56.43 -1.52
N LEU A 109 -22.76 -57.23 -0.49
CA LEU A 109 -21.46 -57.34 0.14
C LEU A 109 -20.97 -58.78 0.06
N SER A 110 -19.65 -58.95 -0.02
CA SER A 110 -18.99 -60.26 0.07
C SER A 110 -17.74 -60.15 0.93
N LEU A 111 -17.61 -61.04 1.91
CA LEU A 111 -16.41 -61.19 2.73
C LEU A 111 -15.51 -62.27 2.12
N SER A 112 -14.25 -61.95 1.82
CA SER A 112 -13.25 -62.95 1.43
C SER A 112 -12.26 -63.16 2.56
N VAL A 113 -12.06 -64.41 2.98
CA VAL A 113 -11.13 -64.79 4.05
C VAL A 113 -10.01 -65.63 3.46
N ASN A 114 -8.78 -65.15 3.56
CA ASN A 114 -7.60 -65.78 2.97
C ASN A 114 -6.58 -66.11 4.06
N TYR A 115 -6.07 -67.34 4.04
CA TYR A 115 -5.15 -67.86 5.07
C TYR A 115 -3.78 -68.12 4.47
N GLU A 116 -2.75 -67.63 5.15
CA GLU A 116 -1.37 -68.05 4.96
C GLU A 116 -0.85 -68.69 6.25
N PHE A 117 -0.13 -69.80 6.12
CA PHE A 117 0.52 -70.51 7.21
C PHE A 117 1.99 -70.69 6.88
N ASN A 118 2.87 -70.29 7.80
CA ASN A 118 4.33 -70.23 7.61
C ASN A 118 4.74 -69.54 6.28
N GLY A 119 4.06 -68.43 5.94
CA GLY A 119 4.34 -67.61 4.74
C GLY A 119 3.91 -68.21 3.40
N LYS A 120 2.93 -69.12 3.41
CA LYS A 120 2.33 -69.70 2.18
C LYS A 120 0.81 -69.72 2.29
N LYS A 121 0.11 -69.36 1.22
CA LYS A 121 -1.34 -69.54 1.12
C LYS A 121 -1.72 -71.03 1.23
N VAL A 122 -2.69 -71.34 2.08
CA VAL A 122 -3.18 -72.71 2.37
C VAL A 122 -4.71 -72.76 2.29
N ASN A 123 -5.28 -73.96 2.16
CA ASN A 123 -6.63 -74.19 2.67
C ASN A 123 -6.51 -74.31 4.20
N PRO A 124 -7.28 -73.56 5.00
CA PRO A 124 -7.14 -73.59 6.46
C PRO A 124 -7.46 -74.98 7.07
N ARG A 125 -8.24 -75.83 6.40
CA ARG A 125 -8.51 -77.21 6.84
C ARG A 125 -7.27 -78.12 6.80
N ASP A 126 -6.31 -77.84 5.93
CA ASP A 126 -5.10 -78.64 5.77
C ASP A 126 -4.07 -78.43 6.91
N VAL A 127 -4.27 -77.40 7.75
CA VAL A 127 -3.35 -76.99 8.84
C VAL A 127 -3.98 -77.05 10.24
N ILE A 128 -5.20 -77.58 10.40
CA ILE A 128 -5.90 -77.60 11.70
C ILE A 128 -5.13 -78.45 12.74
N GLY A 129 -4.71 -77.81 13.81
CA GLY A 129 -3.93 -78.40 14.90
C GLY A 129 -2.41 -78.37 14.70
N GLU A 130 -1.91 -77.72 13.64
CA GLU A 130 -0.47 -77.52 13.42
C GLU A 130 0.07 -76.28 14.17
N GLU A 131 1.35 -76.29 14.50
CA GLU A 131 2.09 -75.17 15.13
C GLU A 131 2.84 -74.35 14.06
N GLY A 132 2.82 -73.02 14.17
CA GLY A 132 3.48 -72.14 13.20
C GLY A 132 3.02 -70.67 13.26
N SER A 133 3.56 -69.85 12.36
CA SER A 133 3.08 -68.48 12.17
C SER A 133 1.92 -68.45 11.17
N PHE A 134 0.96 -67.55 11.39
CA PHE A 134 -0.23 -67.43 10.57
C PHE A 134 -0.50 -65.99 10.15
N LYS A 135 -1.21 -65.85 9.03
CA LYS A 135 -1.83 -64.61 8.56
C LYS A 135 -3.24 -64.90 8.06
N ILE A 136 -4.21 -64.12 8.53
CA ILE A 136 -5.60 -64.09 8.02
C ILE A 136 -5.81 -62.72 7.39
N THR A 137 -6.05 -62.67 6.09
CA THR A 137 -6.49 -61.45 5.41
C THR A 137 -7.99 -61.53 5.18
N LEU A 138 -8.74 -60.61 5.79
CA LEU A 138 -10.16 -60.40 5.50
C LEU A 138 -10.31 -59.18 4.60
N THR A 139 -11.00 -59.35 3.49
CA THR A 139 -11.37 -58.25 2.58
C THR A 139 -12.89 -58.21 2.48
N VAL A 140 -13.49 -57.07 2.81
CA VAL A 140 -14.88 -56.79 2.44
C VAL A 140 -14.87 -56.24 1.03
N LYS A 141 -15.82 -56.67 0.20
CA LYS A 141 -16.02 -56.11 -1.14
C LYS A 141 -17.47 -55.73 -1.33
N ASN A 142 -17.69 -54.49 -1.74
CA ASN A 142 -18.97 -54.00 -2.19
C ASN A 142 -19.20 -54.39 -3.66
N ASN A 143 -20.34 -54.98 -3.93
CA ASN A 143 -20.79 -55.41 -5.26
C ASN A 143 -21.89 -54.50 -5.81
N GLU A 144 -22.58 -53.75 -4.94
CA GLU A 144 -23.70 -52.89 -5.29
C GLU A 144 -23.21 -51.49 -5.70
N SER A 145 -23.53 -51.06 -6.92
CA SER A 145 -23.04 -49.77 -7.43
C SER A 145 -23.87 -49.22 -8.59
N LYS A 146 -23.96 -47.89 -8.66
CA LYS A 146 -24.68 -47.14 -9.70
C LYS A 146 -23.71 -46.16 -10.37
N VAL A 147 -23.95 -45.86 -11.65
CA VAL A 147 -23.24 -44.78 -12.35
C VAL A 147 -24.14 -43.55 -12.33
N LYS A 148 -23.68 -42.47 -11.71
CA LYS A 148 -24.39 -41.18 -11.60
C LYS A 148 -23.52 -40.09 -12.26
N ASN A 149 -24.13 -39.01 -12.74
CA ASN A 149 -23.42 -37.91 -13.40
C ASN A 149 -23.38 -36.71 -12.45
N ILE A 150 -22.19 -36.40 -11.93
CA ILE A 150 -21.96 -35.36 -10.93
C ILE A 150 -21.04 -34.30 -11.54
N ASN A 151 -21.52 -33.06 -11.60
CA ASN A 151 -20.84 -31.90 -12.17
C ASN A 151 -20.24 -32.16 -13.57
N GLY A 152 -20.98 -32.91 -14.39
CA GLY A 152 -20.60 -33.27 -15.76
C GLY A 152 -19.64 -34.46 -15.89
N LYS A 153 -19.11 -34.98 -14.78
CA LYS A 153 -18.25 -36.18 -14.72
C LYS A 153 -19.12 -37.40 -14.38
N SER A 154 -19.12 -38.44 -15.23
CA SER A 154 -19.75 -39.73 -14.90
C SER A 154 -18.92 -40.48 -13.84
N ARG A 155 -19.43 -40.57 -12.61
CA ARG A 155 -18.78 -41.28 -11.49
C ARG A 155 -19.46 -42.63 -11.24
N LYS A 156 -18.68 -43.64 -10.84
CA LYS A 156 -19.22 -44.91 -10.33
C LYS A 156 -19.26 -44.83 -8.80
N LEU A 157 -20.45 -44.86 -8.23
CA LEU A 157 -20.67 -44.82 -6.78
C LEU A 157 -21.11 -46.21 -6.29
N TYR A 158 -20.64 -46.59 -5.12
CA TYR A 158 -21.08 -47.80 -4.42
C TYR A 158 -22.14 -47.44 -3.37
N VAL A 159 -23.13 -48.31 -3.14
CA VAL A 159 -24.12 -48.06 -2.07
C VAL A 159 -23.41 -48.15 -0.72
N PRO A 160 -23.44 -47.12 0.13
CA PRO A 160 -22.60 -47.09 1.32
C PRO A 160 -23.16 -48.02 2.41
N PHE A 161 -22.45 -49.09 2.71
CA PHE A 161 -22.79 -50.03 3.79
C PHE A 161 -21.80 -49.91 4.95
N LEU A 162 -22.22 -49.40 6.10
CA LEU A 162 -21.40 -49.45 7.30
C LEU A 162 -21.25 -50.91 7.72
N SER A 163 -20.01 -51.42 7.68
CA SER A 163 -19.67 -52.83 7.87
C SER A 163 -18.78 -53.00 9.10
N ALA A 164 -19.29 -53.66 10.14
CA ALA A 164 -18.54 -54.02 11.34
C ALA A 164 -18.21 -55.52 11.33
N ILE A 165 -16.92 -55.86 11.46
CA ILE A 165 -16.42 -57.23 11.55
C ILE A 165 -15.86 -57.48 12.95
N GLU A 166 -16.22 -58.62 13.52
CA GLU A 166 -15.62 -59.21 14.71
C GLU A 166 -15.02 -60.59 14.36
N LEU A 167 -13.78 -60.83 14.78
CA LEU A 167 -13.11 -62.13 14.68
C LEU A 167 -12.51 -62.50 16.04
N THR A 168 -12.77 -63.73 16.49
CA THR A 168 -12.35 -64.20 17.82
C THR A 168 -11.27 -65.27 17.72
N LEU A 169 -10.10 -65.01 18.33
CA LEU A 169 -9.00 -65.96 18.50
C LEU A 169 -8.86 -66.36 19.98
N SER A 170 -8.74 -67.65 20.28
CA SER A 170 -8.51 -68.13 21.65
C SER A 170 -7.03 -67.98 22.06
N ASN A 171 -6.77 -67.36 23.21
CA ASN A 171 -5.41 -67.10 23.71
C ASN A 171 -4.66 -68.39 24.12
N ASP A 172 -5.37 -69.50 24.33
CA ASP A 172 -4.76 -70.82 24.56
C ASP A 172 -3.92 -71.24 23.35
N ASN A 173 -4.50 -71.09 22.15
CA ASN A 173 -3.93 -71.54 20.88
C ASN A 173 -3.22 -70.43 20.08
N PHE A 174 -3.56 -69.15 20.28
CA PHE A 174 -3.08 -68.03 19.46
C PHE A 174 -2.36 -66.96 20.28
N LYS A 175 -1.22 -66.47 19.78
CA LYS A 175 -0.31 -65.57 20.50
C LYS A 175 0.29 -64.52 19.56
N ASN A 176 0.84 -63.45 20.15
CA ASN A 176 1.53 -62.36 19.44
C ASN A 176 0.69 -61.64 18.36
N ILE A 177 -0.63 -61.56 18.57
CA ILE A 177 -1.60 -60.97 17.63
C ILE A 177 -1.25 -59.52 17.27
N LYS A 178 -1.24 -59.25 15.96
CA LYS A 178 -1.10 -57.91 15.37
C LYS A 178 -2.10 -57.75 14.23
N VAL A 179 -2.56 -56.52 14.01
CA VAL A 179 -3.51 -56.17 12.95
C VAL A 179 -2.99 -54.98 12.16
N SER A 180 -3.31 -54.92 10.85
CA SER A 180 -3.02 -53.75 10.00
C SER A 180 -3.92 -52.55 10.30
N SER A 181 -5.13 -52.81 10.79
CA SER A 181 -6.24 -51.86 10.96
C SER A 181 -7.18 -52.38 12.06
N GLY A 182 -8.12 -51.54 12.53
CA GLY A 182 -9.05 -51.91 13.61
C GLY A 182 -8.42 -51.92 15.01
N LYS A 183 -9.01 -52.68 15.93
CA LYS A 183 -8.56 -52.81 17.33
C LYS A 183 -8.53 -54.27 17.77
N VAL A 184 -7.54 -54.62 18.59
CA VAL A 184 -7.49 -55.89 19.33
C VAL A 184 -7.88 -55.62 20.78
N LEU A 185 -8.89 -56.34 21.26
CA LEU A 185 -9.34 -56.34 22.65
C LEU A 185 -9.05 -57.73 23.23
N ASN A 186 -8.54 -57.82 24.45
CA ASN A 186 -8.23 -59.09 25.09
C ASN A 186 -9.03 -59.23 26.40
N ASP A 187 -9.87 -60.26 26.50
CA ASP A 187 -10.74 -60.52 27.66
C ASP A 187 -10.07 -61.39 28.74
N GLY A 188 -8.83 -61.84 28.48
CA GLY A 188 -8.09 -62.84 29.25
C GLY A 188 -8.03 -64.20 28.55
N ASN A 189 -9.16 -64.71 28.07
CA ASN A 189 -9.29 -66.03 27.42
C ASN A 189 -9.19 -65.95 25.89
N ASN A 190 -9.63 -64.84 25.30
CA ASN A 190 -9.65 -64.57 23.87
C ASN A 190 -9.00 -63.23 23.53
N SER A 191 -8.62 -63.09 22.27
CA SER A 191 -8.36 -61.84 21.58
C SER A 191 -9.47 -61.63 20.55
N LEU A 192 -10.29 -60.60 20.76
CA LEU A 192 -11.34 -60.15 19.86
C LEU A 192 -10.73 -59.07 18.96
N ILE A 193 -10.84 -59.25 17.65
CA ILE A 193 -10.41 -58.28 16.64
C ILE A 193 -11.66 -57.60 16.09
N THR A 194 -11.78 -56.30 16.29
CA THR A 194 -12.89 -55.49 15.77
C THR A 194 -12.39 -54.55 14.68
N PHE A 195 -13.07 -54.55 13.54
CA PHE A 195 -12.75 -53.76 12.36
C PHE A 195 -14.03 -53.13 11.79
N ILE A 196 -13.95 -51.90 11.30
CA ILE A 196 -15.07 -51.18 10.68
C ILE A 196 -14.60 -50.70 9.32
N ALA A 197 -15.42 -50.93 8.29
CA ALA A 197 -15.17 -50.53 6.90
C ALA A 197 -16.44 -49.92 6.26
N LEU A 198 -16.24 -49.13 5.20
CA LEU A 198 -17.30 -48.54 4.38
C LEU A 198 -16.99 -48.87 2.90
N PRO A 199 -17.24 -50.12 2.46
CA PRO A 199 -16.59 -50.64 1.29
C PRO A 199 -17.03 -49.99 -0.03
N GLY A 200 -16.04 -49.67 -0.86
CA GLY A 200 -16.20 -48.87 -2.08
C GLY A 200 -16.31 -47.36 -1.87
N LEU A 201 -16.16 -46.83 -0.63
CA LEU A 201 -16.25 -45.39 -0.37
C LEU A 201 -15.05 -44.62 -0.96
N LYS A 202 -13.83 -45.17 -0.84
CA LYS A 202 -12.58 -44.59 -1.38
C LYS A 202 -12.68 -44.35 -2.89
N GLU A 203 -13.21 -45.34 -3.62
CA GLU A 203 -13.49 -45.28 -5.05
C GLU A 203 -14.65 -44.33 -5.38
N SER A 204 -15.70 -44.31 -4.58
CA SER A 204 -16.87 -43.43 -4.81
C SER A 204 -16.51 -41.94 -4.71
N LEU A 205 -15.61 -41.60 -3.78
CA LEU A 205 -15.10 -40.24 -3.60
C LEU A 205 -14.04 -39.86 -4.66
N ASN A 206 -13.47 -40.83 -5.39
CA ASN A 206 -12.36 -40.66 -6.33
C ASN A 206 -11.13 -40.01 -5.66
N LEU A 207 -10.70 -40.55 -4.52
CA LEU A 207 -9.51 -40.08 -3.81
C LEU A 207 -8.25 -40.72 -4.41
N ASP A 208 -7.64 -40.04 -5.38
CA ASP A 208 -6.32 -40.41 -5.93
C ASP A 208 -5.23 -40.34 -4.84
N ASP A 209 -4.10 -41.04 -5.06
CA ASP A 209 -3.04 -41.28 -4.06
C ASP A 209 -2.61 -40.04 -3.26
N VAL A 210 -2.55 -38.86 -3.89
CA VAL A 210 -2.13 -37.59 -3.26
C VAL A 210 -3.11 -37.13 -2.17
N LEU A 211 -4.43 -37.30 -2.38
CA LEU A 211 -5.44 -37.03 -1.35
C LEU A 211 -5.51 -38.17 -0.32
N GLY A 212 -5.21 -39.40 -0.76
CA GLY A 212 -5.04 -40.56 0.12
C GLY A 212 -3.97 -40.34 1.19
N GLU A 213 -2.79 -39.83 0.82
CA GLU A 213 -1.72 -39.51 1.78
C GLU A 213 -2.14 -38.43 2.80
N LEU A 214 -2.77 -37.32 2.36
CA LEU A 214 -3.21 -36.26 3.27
C LEU A 214 -4.29 -36.72 4.28
N LEU A 215 -5.12 -37.71 3.92
CA LEU A 215 -6.16 -38.25 4.80
C LEU A 215 -5.70 -39.45 5.63
N SER A 216 -4.50 -39.98 5.39
CA SER A 216 -3.97 -41.20 6.03
C SER A 216 -3.68 -41.07 7.53
N ASP A 217 -3.46 -39.85 8.04
CA ASP A 217 -3.28 -39.54 9.48
C ASP A 217 -4.61 -39.21 10.19
N SER A 218 -5.75 -39.37 9.50
CA SER A 218 -7.08 -39.22 10.11
C SER A 218 -7.51 -40.48 10.85
N SER A 219 -8.38 -40.34 11.86
CA SER A 219 -8.86 -41.48 12.67
C SER A 219 -9.87 -42.40 11.95
N ILE A 220 -10.10 -42.21 10.64
CA ILE A 220 -11.05 -42.97 9.83
C ILE A 220 -10.23 -43.69 8.74
N ASN A 221 -9.93 -44.96 8.96
CA ASN A 221 -9.25 -45.78 7.96
C ASN A 221 -10.26 -46.21 6.88
N LEU A 222 -9.98 -45.85 5.63
CA LEU A 222 -10.82 -46.12 4.45
C LEU A 222 -10.41 -47.39 3.67
N GLU A 223 -9.55 -48.24 4.24
CA GLU A 223 -9.17 -49.53 3.64
C GLU A 223 -10.20 -50.62 3.92
N ASP A 224 -10.61 -51.34 2.88
CA ASP A 224 -11.62 -52.41 2.96
C ASP A 224 -11.04 -53.78 3.40
N THR A 225 -9.78 -53.79 3.83
CA THR A 225 -9.02 -55.00 4.16
C THR A 225 -8.31 -54.89 5.50
N ILE A 226 -8.34 -55.98 6.26
CA ILE A 226 -7.57 -56.17 7.49
C ILE A 226 -6.70 -57.41 7.39
N GLU A 227 -5.42 -57.26 7.68
CA GLU A 227 -4.47 -58.36 7.86
C GLU A 227 -4.24 -58.61 9.35
N ILE A 228 -4.54 -59.83 9.80
CA ILE A 228 -4.34 -60.29 11.17
C ILE A 228 -3.18 -61.29 11.15
N THR A 229 -2.15 -61.07 11.95
CA THR A 229 -0.94 -61.91 11.99
C THR A 229 -0.60 -62.32 13.41
N GLY A 230 0.06 -63.47 13.57
CA GLY A 230 0.53 -63.95 14.87
C GLY A 230 1.14 -65.35 14.79
N ASP A 231 1.31 -65.96 15.95
CA ASP A 231 1.80 -67.33 16.12
C ASP A 231 0.70 -68.21 16.71
N THR A 232 0.70 -69.51 16.39
CA THR A 232 -0.23 -70.48 16.97
C THR A 232 0.47 -71.79 17.35
N THR A 233 0.03 -72.37 18.46
CA THR A 233 0.45 -73.70 18.96
C THR A 233 -0.47 -74.83 18.52
N SER A 234 -1.60 -74.52 17.89
CA SER A 234 -2.58 -75.45 17.33
C SER A 234 -3.59 -74.63 16.53
N PHE A 235 -3.38 -74.48 15.22
CA PHE A 235 -4.24 -73.64 14.38
C PHE A 235 -5.70 -74.13 14.40
N GLU A 236 -6.63 -73.19 14.55
CA GLU A 236 -8.08 -73.39 14.44
C GLU A 236 -8.64 -72.34 13.48
N VAL A 237 -9.72 -72.65 12.77
CA VAL A 237 -10.46 -71.60 12.02
C VAL A 237 -11.23 -70.77 13.03
N PRO A 238 -11.03 -69.43 13.10
CA PRO A 238 -11.79 -68.58 14.02
C PRO A 238 -13.25 -68.47 13.58
N ALA A 239 -14.12 -68.17 14.54
CA ALA A 239 -15.45 -67.65 14.22
C ALA A 239 -15.32 -66.20 13.75
N ILE A 240 -16.06 -65.84 12.71
CA ILE A 240 -16.07 -64.50 12.13
C ILE A 240 -17.53 -64.07 12.02
N ILE A 241 -17.84 -62.88 12.52
CA ILE A 241 -19.16 -62.24 12.37
C ILE A 241 -18.95 -60.93 11.64
N MET A 242 -19.74 -60.69 10.59
CA MET A 242 -19.83 -59.42 9.89
C MET A 242 -21.27 -58.92 9.96
N ILE A 243 -21.48 -57.76 10.55
CA ILE A 243 -22.76 -57.05 10.56
C ILE A 243 -22.63 -55.85 9.61
N ALA A 244 -23.58 -55.66 8.70
CA ALA A 244 -23.58 -54.49 7.83
C ALA A 244 -25.00 -53.93 7.61
N THR A 245 -25.10 -52.60 7.50
CA THR A 245 -26.33 -51.84 7.27
C THR A 245 -26.07 -50.70 6.30
N THR A 246 -27.07 -50.14 5.64
CA THR A 246 -26.90 -48.91 4.85
C THR A 246 -26.56 -47.73 5.78
N ALA A 247 -25.55 -46.93 5.40
CA ALA A 247 -25.00 -45.84 6.21
C ALA A 247 -25.65 -44.50 5.84
N ASN A 248 -26.93 -44.32 6.19
CA ASN A 248 -27.69 -43.11 5.84
C ASN A 248 -27.47 -41.98 6.86
N GLU A 249 -27.60 -42.26 8.16
CA GLU A 249 -27.53 -41.24 9.22
C GLU A 249 -26.09 -40.76 9.45
N GLU A 250 -25.11 -41.67 9.40
CA GLU A 250 -23.70 -41.36 9.62
C GLU A 250 -23.08 -40.48 8.51
N LEU A 251 -23.66 -40.50 7.31
CA LEU A 251 -23.23 -39.64 6.20
C LEU A 251 -23.88 -38.25 6.21
N GLU A 252 -25.03 -38.06 6.87
CA GLU A 252 -25.67 -36.74 7.00
C GLU A 252 -24.94 -35.80 7.98
N GLU A 253 -24.16 -36.33 8.92
CA GLU A 253 -23.39 -35.51 9.88
C GLU A 253 -22.13 -34.85 9.28
N LEU A 254 -21.69 -35.26 8.08
CA LEU A 254 -20.46 -34.77 7.43
C LEU A 254 -20.57 -33.30 6.97
N LYS A 255 -20.04 -32.38 7.79
CA LYS A 255 -20.04 -30.92 7.55
C LYS A 255 -18.63 -30.38 7.33
N GLY A 256 -18.38 -29.77 6.17
CA GLY A 256 -17.08 -29.14 5.86
C GLY A 256 -17.05 -28.18 4.66
N THR A 257 -18.19 -27.93 4.03
CA THR A 257 -18.32 -27.31 2.68
C THR A 257 -17.89 -25.85 2.63
N ASP A 258 -18.36 -25.05 3.56
CA ASP A 258 -18.35 -23.58 3.45
C ASP A 258 -16.91 -23.03 3.42
N LYS A 259 -16.02 -23.70 4.16
CA LYS A 259 -14.59 -23.39 4.26
C LYS A 259 -13.83 -23.51 2.92
N ILE A 260 -14.30 -24.33 1.99
CA ILE A 260 -13.66 -24.53 0.68
C ILE A 260 -13.94 -23.31 -0.22
N SER A 261 -15.16 -22.76 -0.16
CA SER A 261 -15.54 -21.52 -0.85
C SER A 261 -14.76 -20.32 -0.31
N ASP A 262 -14.66 -20.20 1.03
CA ASP A 262 -13.87 -19.14 1.68
C ASP A 262 -12.37 -19.23 1.33
N LEU A 263 -11.80 -20.44 1.21
CA LEU A 263 -10.43 -20.64 0.77
C LEU A 263 -10.23 -20.24 -0.70
N LYS A 264 -11.16 -20.64 -1.58
CA LYS A 264 -11.15 -20.24 -3.00
C LYS A 264 -11.23 -18.72 -3.17
N LYS A 265 -12.08 -18.06 -2.38
CA LYS A 265 -12.17 -16.59 -2.32
C LYS A 265 -10.85 -15.97 -1.85
N SER A 266 -10.26 -16.51 -0.78
CA SER A 266 -9.02 -16.00 -0.19
C SER A 266 -7.80 -16.08 -1.13
N LEU A 267 -7.69 -17.14 -1.94
CA LEU A 267 -6.62 -17.27 -2.95
C LEU A 267 -6.73 -16.21 -4.05
N ASN A 268 -7.95 -15.92 -4.51
CA ASN A 268 -8.19 -14.89 -5.52
C ASN A 268 -7.99 -13.47 -4.95
N GLU A 269 -8.42 -13.19 -3.72
CA GLU A 269 -8.13 -11.91 -3.04
C GLU A 269 -6.63 -11.71 -2.82
N LEU A 270 -5.87 -12.77 -2.55
CA LEU A 270 -4.40 -12.74 -2.47
C LEU A 270 -3.75 -12.44 -3.83
N GLN A 271 -4.27 -12.97 -4.94
CA GLN A 271 -3.77 -12.64 -6.28
C GLN A 271 -4.00 -11.16 -6.61
N SER A 272 -5.21 -10.64 -6.38
CA SER A 272 -5.53 -9.22 -6.62
C SER A 272 -4.70 -8.27 -5.75
N GLY A 273 -4.43 -8.62 -4.49
CA GLY A 273 -3.49 -7.86 -3.65
C GLY A 273 -2.06 -7.83 -4.21
N GLY A 274 -1.64 -8.89 -4.92
CA GLY A 274 -0.40 -8.91 -5.68
C GLY A 274 -0.40 -7.99 -6.92
N GLU A 275 -1.55 -7.81 -7.56
CA GLU A 275 -1.72 -6.88 -8.69
C GLU A 275 -1.68 -5.42 -8.23
N GLU A 276 -2.34 -5.08 -7.13
CA GLU A 276 -2.26 -3.75 -6.51
C GLU A 276 -0.82 -3.43 -6.06
N LEU A 277 -0.13 -4.39 -5.44
CA LEU A 277 1.27 -4.21 -5.02
C LEU A 277 2.23 -4.02 -6.22
N LEU A 278 2.00 -4.73 -7.32
CA LEU A 278 2.78 -4.55 -8.56
C LEU A 278 2.50 -3.18 -9.20
N SER A 279 1.25 -2.73 -9.24
CA SER A 279 0.91 -1.39 -9.75
C SER A 279 1.55 -0.29 -8.90
N GLY A 280 1.45 -0.38 -7.57
CA GLY A 280 2.07 0.59 -6.66
C GLY A 280 3.59 0.62 -6.73
N SER A 281 4.26 -0.53 -6.94
CA SER A 281 5.71 -0.56 -7.14
C SER A 281 6.12 0.00 -8.51
N LYS A 282 5.27 -0.13 -9.54
CA LYS A 282 5.48 0.50 -10.86
C LYS A 282 5.37 2.02 -10.80
N GLU A 283 4.34 2.54 -10.12
CA GLU A 283 4.13 3.98 -9.91
C GLU A 283 5.26 4.62 -9.11
N LEU A 284 5.74 3.94 -8.05
CA LEU A 284 6.90 4.36 -7.27
C LEU A 284 8.17 4.45 -8.15
N LEU A 285 8.39 3.46 -9.01
CA LEU A 285 9.52 3.46 -9.95
C LEU A 285 9.43 4.61 -10.96
N ASP A 286 8.27 4.84 -11.59
CA ASP A 286 8.12 5.96 -12.54
C ASP A 286 8.33 7.33 -11.87
N GLY A 287 7.80 7.52 -10.66
CA GLY A 287 8.03 8.73 -9.87
C GLY A 287 9.49 8.94 -9.47
N GLN A 288 10.22 7.86 -9.18
CA GLN A 288 11.66 7.91 -8.88
C GLN A 288 12.49 8.23 -10.12
N THR A 289 12.16 7.68 -11.30
CA THR A 289 12.79 8.02 -12.58
C THR A 289 12.51 9.48 -12.98
N GLU A 290 11.31 10.01 -12.74
CA GLU A 290 11.04 11.45 -12.94
C GLU A 290 11.85 12.32 -11.96
N LEU A 291 11.97 11.91 -10.69
CA LEU A 291 12.79 12.62 -9.70
C LEU A 291 14.26 12.67 -10.13
N ALA A 292 14.87 11.53 -10.49
CA ALA A 292 16.25 11.48 -10.98
C ALA A 292 16.45 12.34 -12.24
N THR A 293 15.55 12.22 -13.22
CA THR A 293 15.55 13.01 -14.46
C THR A 293 15.49 14.53 -14.20
N ASN A 294 14.78 14.95 -13.16
CA ASN A 294 14.70 16.36 -12.77
C ASN A 294 15.89 16.79 -11.89
N TYR A 295 16.49 15.89 -11.10
CA TYR A 295 17.67 16.20 -10.29
C TYR A 295 18.93 16.42 -11.13
N ILE A 296 19.10 15.68 -12.24
CA ILE A 296 20.19 15.91 -13.22
C ILE A 296 20.18 17.38 -13.70
N LYS A 297 19.00 17.91 -14.04
CA LYS A 297 18.84 19.30 -14.51
C LYS A 297 19.15 20.34 -13.42
N PHE A 298 18.92 19.98 -12.16
CA PHE A 298 19.29 20.81 -11.01
C PHE A 298 20.81 20.81 -10.82
N ASP A 299 21.46 19.64 -10.90
CA ASP A 299 22.92 19.50 -10.79
C ASP A 299 23.66 20.27 -11.90
N ASP A 300 23.23 20.15 -13.16
CA ASP A 300 23.72 20.96 -14.29
C ASP A 300 23.63 22.47 -14.00
N GLY A 301 22.54 22.91 -13.38
CA GLY A 301 22.33 24.30 -12.95
C GLY A 301 23.27 24.74 -11.84
N VAL A 302 23.51 23.87 -10.85
CA VAL A 302 24.46 24.11 -9.74
C VAL A 302 25.90 24.12 -10.24
N ASN A 303 26.28 23.23 -11.15
CA ASN A 303 27.60 23.19 -11.77
C ASN A 303 27.86 24.43 -12.65
N SER A 304 26.82 24.92 -13.33
CA SER A 304 26.84 26.20 -14.05
C SER A 304 27.03 27.39 -13.10
N LEU A 305 26.32 27.41 -11.96
CA LEU A 305 26.47 28.43 -10.91
C LEU A 305 27.88 28.43 -10.31
N SER A 306 28.41 27.26 -9.97
CA SER A 306 29.78 27.09 -9.45
C SER A 306 30.82 27.61 -10.44
N SER A 307 30.68 27.27 -11.73
CA SER A 307 31.55 27.75 -12.81
C SER A 307 31.51 29.28 -12.94
N GLY A 308 30.30 29.87 -12.86
CA GLY A 308 30.11 31.33 -12.88
C GLY A 308 30.71 32.04 -11.66
N ALA A 309 30.53 31.48 -10.46
CA ALA A 309 31.07 32.03 -9.22
C ALA A 309 32.62 31.99 -9.19
N ASN A 310 33.23 30.88 -9.64
CA ASN A 310 34.67 30.78 -9.83
C ASN A 310 35.19 31.84 -10.83
N THR A 311 34.51 32.00 -11.98
CA THR A 311 34.86 33.03 -12.98
C THR A 311 34.79 34.45 -12.42
N LEU A 312 33.76 34.75 -11.61
CA LEU A 312 33.59 36.05 -10.95
C LEU A 312 34.71 36.31 -9.92
N ARG A 313 35.00 35.32 -9.07
CA ARG A 313 36.10 35.39 -8.08
C ARG A 313 37.43 35.71 -8.76
N ASP A 314 37.75 35.03 -9.86
CA ASP A 314 39.03 35.20 -10.55
C ASP A 314 39.14 36.57 -11.25
N GLY A 315 38.01 37.11 -11.74
CA GLY A 315 37.90 38.50 -12.20
C GLY A 315 38.10 39.53 -11.08
N ILE A 316 37.53 39.31 -9.89
CA ILE A 316 37.70 40.20 -8.73
C ILE A 316 39.14 40.14 -8.19
N ASN A 317 39.76 38.96 -8.12
CA ASN A 317 41.18 38.81 -7.80
C ASN A 317 42.05 39.61 -8.78
N THR A 318 41.76 39.51 -10.09
CA THR A 318 42.46 40.30 -11.13
C THR A 318 42.30 41.81 -10.92
N LEU A 319 41.12 42.29 -10.48
CA LEU A 319 40.91 43.69 -10.14
C LEU A 319 41.75 44.11 -8.92
N ARG A 320 41.66 43.35 -7.81
CA ARG A 320 42.41 43.59 -6.57
C ARG A 320 43.90 43.75 -6.83
N ASP A 321 44.48 42.82 -7.58
CA ASP A 321 45.93 42.77 -7.80
C ASP A 321 46.44 43.94 -8.68
N ASN A 322 45.54 44.67 -9.37
CA ASN A 322 45.87 45.86 -10.16
C ASN A 322 45.70 47.20 -9.41
N VAL A 323 44.89 47.28 -8.35
CA VAL A 323 44.68 48.54 -7.59
C VAL A 323 45.99 49.13 -7.01
N PRO A 324 46.94 48.34 -6.47
CA PRO A 324 48.23 48.87 -6.01
C PRO A 324 49.02 49.62 -7.10
N THR A 325 48.91 49.23 -8.36
CA THR A 325 49.56 49.91 -9.50
C THR A 325 48.98 51.31 -9.71
N LEU A 326 47.65 51.44 -9.61
CA LEU A 326 46.95 52.73 -9.70
C LEU A 326 47.31 53.66 -8.53
N MET A 327 47.36 53.12 -7.31
CA MET A 327 47.78 53.89 -6.12
C MET A 327 49.22 54.40 -6.22
N ASN A 328 50.14 53.61 -6.78
CA ASN A 328 51.52 54.05 -7.03
C ASN A 328 51.58 55.20 -8.03
N GLY A 329 50.79 55.17 -9.11
CA GLY A 329 50.68 56.27 -10.07
C GLY A 329 50.17 57.57 -9.44
N ALA A 330 49.12 57.51 -8.61
CA ALA A 330 48.60 58.67 -7.88
C ALA A 330 49.65 59.29 -6.93
N ASN A 331 50.41 58.46 -6.21
CA ASN A 331 51.47 58.92 -5.32
C ASN A 331 52.65 59.59 -6.07
N GLN A 332 53.01 59.09 -7.25
CA GLN A 332 54.02 59.73 -8.11
C GLN A 332 53.56 61.10 -8.61
N LEU A 333 52.29 61.21 -9.04
CA LEU A 333 51.70 62.48 -9.48
C LEU A 333 51.68 63.52 -8.35
N ASN A 334 51.27 63.13 -7.14
CA ASN A 334 51.27 63.99 -5.96
C ASN A 334 52.69 64.47 -5.58
N SER A 335 53.68 63.59 -5.71
CA SER A 335 55.10 63.93 -5.48
C SER A 335 55.61 64.96 -6.50
N GLY A 336 55.27 64.80 -7.77
CA GLY A 336 55.63 65.77 -8.83
C GLY A 336 54.98 67.13 -8.65
N ALA A 337 53.71 67.18 -8.22
CA ALA A 337 53.01 68.43 -7.91
C ALA A 337 53.70 69.21 -6.77
N GLY A 338 54.21 68.50 -5.74
CA GLY A 338 55.03 69.11 -4.69
C GLY A 338 56.33 69.73 -5.21
N GLN A 339 57.07 69.02 -6.05
CA GLN A 339 58.32 69.54 -6.64
C GLN A 339 58.10 70.79 -7.51
N ILE A 340 56.97 70.91 -8.21
CA ILE A 340 56.63 72.11 -9.00
C ILE A 340 56.38 73.31 -8.07
N LYS A 341 55.66 73.10 -6.96
CA LYS A 341 55.38 74.11 -5.94
C LYS A 341 56.65 74.69 -5.31
N ASP A 342 57.59 73.82 -4.92
CA ASP A 342 58.86 74.24 -4.30
C ASP A 342 59.76 75.02 -5.27
N ASN A 343 59.87 74.57 -6.52
CA ASN A 343 60.68 75.25 -7.54
C ASN A 343 60.11 76.63 -7.93
N TYR A 344 58.78 76.80 -7.92
CA TYR A 344 58.16 78.08 -8.24
C TYR A 344 58.53 79.20 -7.24
N ALA A 345 58.71 78.87 -5.96
CA ALA A 345 59.19 79.81 -4.93
C ALA A 345 60.64 80.30 -5.13
N ILE A 346 61.41 79.66 -6.02
CA ILE A 346 62.75 80.09 -6.46
C ILE A 346 62.62 81.07 -7.64
N PHE A 347 61.68 80.82 -8.56
CA PHE A 347 61.43 81.65 -9.75
C PHE A 347 61.02 83.09 -9.39
N ASP A 348 60.08 83.26 -8.46
CA ASP A 348 59.60 84.61 -8.03
C ASP A 348 60.71 85.49 -7.44
N LYS A 349 61.66 84.89 -6.71
CA LYS A 349 62.87 85.57 -6.22
C LYS A 349 63.81 85.98 -7.35
N GLY A 350 63.89 85.18 -8.41
CA GLY A 350 64.65 85.51 -9.63
C GLY A 350 64.07 86.74 -10.36
N VAL A 351 62.75 86.76 -10.58
CA VAL A 351 62.02 87.91 -11.18
C VAL A 351 62.20 89.18 -10.33
N SER A 352 62.07 89.06 -9.01
CA SER A 352 62.30 90.17 -8.07
C SER A 352 63.74 90.72 -8.13
N SER A 353 64.73 89.84 -8.32
CA SER A 353 66.14 90.24 -8.44
C SER A 353 66.44 90.97 -9.75
N LEU A 354 65.81 90.54 -10.86
CA LEU A 354 65.95 91.17 -12.18
C LEU A 354 65.45 92.62 -12.17
N ALA A 355 64.32 92.88 -11.49
CA ALA A 355 63.79 94.25 -11.31
C ALA A 355 64.73 95.16 -10.52
N GLY A 356 65.50 94.63 -9.57
CA GLY A 356 66.57 95.36 -8.86
C GLY A 356 67.77 95.68 -9.76
N GLY A 357 68.16 94.74 -10.63
CA GLY A 357 69.23 94.93 -11.62
C GLY A 357 68.93 96.06 -12.60
N ALA A 358 67.71 96.12 -13.14
CA ALA A 358 67.28 97.18 -14.06
C ALA A 358 67.37 98.59 -13.43
N ASN A 359 66.94 98.74 -12.18
CA ASN A 359 67.07 99.99 -11.43
C ASN A 359 68.53 100.39 -11.17
N THR A 360 69.43 99.41 -10.98
CA THR A 360 70.86 99.66 -10.81
C THR A 360 71.50 100.21 -12.09
N LEU A 361 71.16 99.62 -13.25
CA LEU A 361 71.64 100.06 -14.56
C LEU A 361 71.18 101.50 -14.89
N ASN A 362 69.91 101.82 -14.63
CA ASN A 362 69.35 103.17 -14.83
C ASN A 362 70.12 104.25 -14.03
N ASN A 363 70.51 103.94 -12.78
CA ASN A 363 71.33 104.84 -11.97
C ASN A 363 72.78 104.97 -12.46
N GLY A 364 73.34 103.92 -13.08
CA GLY A 364 74.67 103.97 -13.71
C GLY A 364 74.71 104.91 -14.92
N ILE A 365 73.70 104.83 -15.79
CA ILE A 365 73.58 105.69 -16.99
C ILE A 365 73.47 107.17 -16.60
N ASN A 366 72.68 107.49 -15.57
CA ASN A 366 72.56 108.86 -15.06
C ASN A 366 73.87 109.43 -14.47
N LYS A 367 74.77 108.59 -13.94
CA LYS A 367 76.12 109.04 -13.55
C LYS A 367 76.99 109.37 -14.77
N LEU A 368 76.99 108.52 -15.78
CA LEU A 368 77.80 108.73 -16.99
C LEU A 368 77.41 110.01 -17.74
N ASN A 369 76.10 110.29 -17.82
CA ASN A 369 75.57 111.48 -18.50
C ASN A 369 76.05 112.80 -17.88
N ASN A 370 76.33 112.81 -16.57
CA ASN A 370 76.80 113.99 -15.84
C ASN A 370 78.31 114.25 -15.97
N SER A 371 79.11 113.31 -16.50
CA SER A 371 80.57 113.45 -16.65
C SER A 371 81.00 114.04 -18.01
N VAL A 372 80.09 114.17 -18.96
CA VAL A 372 80.37 114.69 -20.31
C VAL A 372 80.84 116.17 -20.33
N PRO A 373 80.33 117.10 -19.48
CA PRO A 373 80.74 118.51 -19.51
C PRO A 373 82.21 118.78 -19.17
N GLU A 374 82.87 117.91 -18.38
CA GLU A 374 84.28 118.09 -18.02
C GLU A 374 85.20 117.84 -19.23
N LEU A 375 84.86 116.86 -20.09
CA LEU A 375 85.60 116.58 -21.31
C LEU A 375 85.50 117.74 -22.34
N ALA A 376 84.37 118.46 -22.35
CA ALA A 376 84.16 119.64 -23.18
C ALA A 376 85.03 120.85 -22.78
N SER A 377 85.55 120.89 -21.54
CA SER A 377 86.49 121.95 -21.13
C SER A 377 87.88 121.72 -21.74
N GLY A 378 88.38 120.48 -21.74
CA GLY A 378 89.70 120.16 -22.34
C GLY A 378 89.76 120.42 -23.85
N ALA A 379 88.65 120.28 -24.57
CA ALA A 379 88.57 120.63 -25.98
C ALA A 379 88.70 122.14 -26.26
N ASN A 380 88.34 123.00 -25.29
CA ASN A 380 88.39 124.45 -25.47
C ASN A 380 89.81 125.03 -25.37
N GLU A 381 90.76 124.35 -24.72
CA GLU A 381 92.17 124.78 -24.75
C GLU A 381 92.78 124.62 -26.15
N LEU A 382 92.43 123.53 -26.85
CA LEU A 382 92.89 123.27 -28.22
C LEU A 382 92.28 124.25 -29.26
N ASN A 383 91.06 124.73 -29.01
CA ASN A 383 90.33 125.70 -29.84
C ASN A 383 91.12 127.02 -30.08
N THR A 384 92.06 127.35 -29.20
CA THR A 384 92.92 128.55 -29.32
C THR A 384 93.99 128.42 -30.43
N GLY A 385 94.33 127.21 -30.87
CA GLY A 385 95.54 126.95 -31.66
C GLY A 385 95.40 127.03 -33.19
N LEU A 386 94.20 126.93 -33.76
CA LEU A 386 94.02 126.58 -35.19
C LEU A 386 93.03 127.46 -35.98
N GLY A 387 92.76 128.68 -35.51
CA GLY A 387 91.89 129.66 -36.17
C GLY A 387 92.46 130.31 -37.44
N GLN A 388 92.81 129.53 -38.48
CA GLN A 388 93.39 130.04 -39.73
C GLN A 388 92.74 129.61 -41.06
N VAL A 389 91.94 128.54 -41.13
CA VAL A 389 91.23 128.16 -42.38
C VAL A 389 89.75 127.93 -42.11
N LYS A 390 88.94 128.95 -42.45
CA LYS A 390 87.50 129.04 -42.25
C LYS A 390 86.78 128.88 -43.62
N GLU A 391 85.45 128.74 -43.57
CA GLU A 391 84.53 129.25 -44.63
C GLU A 391 84.13 128.32 -45.80
N ASN A 392 83.91 127.01 -45.56
CA ASN A 392 83.23 126.11 -46.53
C ASN A 392 82.35 125.02 -45.87
N TYR A 393 81.74 125.32 -44.71
CA TYR A 393 81.31 124.27 -43.75
C TYR A 393 79.85 123.78 -43.88
N THR A 394 78.89 124.59 -44.35
CA THR A 394 77.50 124.52 -43.84
C THR A 394 76.44 123.83 -44.73
N VAL A 395 76.80 122.98 -45.69
CA VAL A 395 75.82 122.23 -46.52
C VAL A 395 76.13 120.72 -46.62
N PHE A 396 77.32 120.29 -46.17
CA PHE A 396 77.75 118.89 -46.27
C PHE A 396 77.32 118.05 -45.06
N ASP A 397 77.37 118.63 -43.84
CA ASP A 397 77.08 117.93 -42.58
C ASP A 397 75.59 117.47 -42.46
N GLU A 398 74.62 118.29 -42.86
CA GLU A 398 73.18 117.96 -42.72
C GLU A 398 72.77 116.71 -43.55
N GLY A 399 73.36 116.57 -44.74
CA GLY A 399 73.14 115.42 -45.62
C GLY A 399 73.78 114.13 -45.10
N ILE A 400 74.92 114.24 -44.40
CA ILE A 400 75.59 113.08 -43.77
C ILE A 400 74.86 112.62 -42.52
N SER A 401 74.40 113.56 -41.66
CA SER A 401 73.66 113.20 -40.44
C SER A 401 72.37 112.44 -40.76
N SER A 402 71.59 112.94 -41.73
CA SER A 402 70.33 112.31 -42.14
C SER A 402 70.50 110.89 -42.70
N LEU A 403 71.64 110.63 -43.36
CA LEU A 403 71.98 109.30 -43.88
C LEU A 403 72.42 108.34 -42.76
N ALA A 404 73.12 108.84 -41.75
CA ALA A 404 73.53 108.07 -40.57
C ALA A 404 72.34 107.64 -39.70
N ASP A 405 71.39 108.55 -39.44
CA ASP A 405 70.18 108.25 -38.66
C ASP A 405 69.29 107.23 -39.38
N GLY A 406 69.16 107.34 -40.70
CA GLY A 406 68.45 106.36 -41.54
C GLY A 406 69.13 104.99 -41.53
N ALA A 407 70.46 104.95 -41.68
CA ALA A 407 71.22 103.70 -41.62
C ALA A 407 71.21 103.06 -40.22
N THR A 408 71.20 103.85 -39.15
CA THR A 408 71.09 103.35 -37.76
C THR A 408 69.66 102.95 -37.42
N SER A 409 68.65 103.54 -38.07
CA SER A 409 67.23 103.17 -37.90
C SER A 409 66.81 101.97 -38.77
N LEU A 410 67.49 101.71 -39.89
CA LEU A 410 67.36 100.48 -40.68
C LEU A 410 68.26 99.37 -40.12
N ASN A 411 69.43 99.73 -39.59
CA ASN A 411 70.12 98.99 -38.53
C ASN A 411 69.46 99.18 -37.16
N SER A 412 68.12 99.27 -37.19
CA SER A 412 67.19 99.06 -36.11
C SER A 412 65.94 98.33 -36.62
N GLY A 413 65.28 97.60 -35.73
CA GLY A 413 64.09 96.81 -36.03
C GLY A 413 64.36 95.44 -36.67
N ILE A 414 65.38 95.28 -37.52
CA ILE A 414 65.53 94.06 -38.31
C ILE A 414 66.41 92.95 -37.63
N SER A 415 67.58 93.20 -37.00
CA SER A 415 68.22 92.22 -36.04
C SER A 415 67.25 91.72 -34.97
N ILE A 416 66.26 92.52 -34.56
CA ILE A 416 65.21 92.07 -33.62
C ILE A 416 64.40 90.94 -34.22
N LEU A 417 64.11 90.99 -35.51
CA LEU A 417 63.43 89.91 -36.22
C LEU A 417 64.37 88.72 -36.44
N SER A 418 65.65 88.95 -36.79
CA SER A 418 66.68 87.90 -36.84
C SER A 418 66.88 87.19 -35.49
N SER A 419 66.80 87.92 -34.37
CA SER A 419 66.96 87.38 -33.01
C SER A 419 65.69 86.72 -32.45
N ASN A 420 64.51 87.02 -32.99
CA ASN A 420 63.24 86.44 -32.57
C ASN A 420 62.66 85.41 -33.54
N ALA A 421 63.15 85.30 -34.77
CA ALA A 421 62.81 84.19 -35.66
C ALA A 421 63.18 82.82 -35.04
N PRO A 422 64.35 82.63 -34.38
CA PRO A 422 64.63 81.43 -33.59
C PRO A 422 63.63 81.21 -32.44
N ASN A 423 63.20 82.27 -31.75
CA ASN A 423 62.22 82.16 -30.67
C ASN A 423 60.83 81.75 -31.19
N LEU A 424 60.44 82.21 -32.39
CA LEU A 424 59.17 81.86 -33.01
C LEU A 424 59.17 80.46 -33.64
N ILE A 425 60.31 80.04 -34.21
CA ILE A 425 60.54 78.65 -34.66
C ILE A 425 60.54 77.71 -33.46
N ASN A 426 61.24 78.07 -32.37
CA ASN A 426 61.21 77.32 -31.12
C ASN A 426 59.81 77.26 -30.53
N GLY A 427 59.06 78.36 -30.47
CA GLY A 427 57.67 78.37 -30.01
C GLY A 427 56.73 77.53 -30.88
N ALA A 428 56.92 77.50 -32.21
CA ALA A 428 56.18 76.62 -33.10
C ALA A 428 56.56 75.13 -32.92
N ASN A 429 57.82 74.84 -32.62
CA ASN A 429 58.30 73.49 -32.32
C ASN A 429 57.87 73.02 -30.92
N GLU A 430 57.86 73.91 -29.92
CA GLU A 430 57.31 73.65 -28.57
C GLU A 430 55.80 73.42 -28.64
N LEU A 431 55.07 74.17 -29.49
CA LEU A 431 53.67 73.92 -29.79
C LEU A 431 53.47 72.58 -30.49
N ASN A 432 54.28 72.23 -31.50
CA ASN A 432 54.23 70.91 -32.14
C ASN A 432 54.49 69.77 -31.13
N ASN A 433 55.56 69.86 -30.33
CA ASN A 433 55.90 68.88 -29.30
C ASN A 433 54.81 68.80 -28.20
N GLY A 434 54.15 69.91 -27.90
CA GLY A 434 53.00 69.97 -27.00
C GLY A 434 51.76 69.30 -27.59
N LEU A 435 51.50 69.50 -28.89
CA LEU A 435 50.41 68.87 -29.61
C LEU A 435 50.64 67.37 -29.86
N GLU A 436 51.89 66.93 -30.05
CA GLU A 436 52.25 65.51 -30.05
C GLU A 436 51.97 64.88 -28.68
N LYS A 437 52.39 65.51 -27.58
CA LYS A 437 52.04 65.04 -26.23
C LYS A 437 50.53 65.03 -25.96
N VAL A 438 49.79 66.03 -26.45
CA VAL A 438 48.31 66.04 -26.37
C VAL A 438 47.73 64.88 -27.19
N LYS A 439 48.30 64.56 -28.36
CA LYS A 439 47.87 63.44 -29.21
C LYS A 439 48.18 62.07 -28.59
N GLU A 440 49.35 61.91 -27.96
CA GLU A 440 49.71 60.71 -27.19
C GLU A 440 48.73 60.47 -26.03
N ASN A 441 48.44 61.52 -25.24
CA ASN A 441 47.48 61.43 -24.13
C ASN A 441 46.03 61.32 -24.61
N TYR A 442 45.69 61.84 -25.80
CA TYR A 442 44.37 61.70 -26.39
C TYR A 442 44.02 60.24 -26.67
N THR A 443 44.97 59.40 -27.10
CA THR A 443 44.69 57.96 -27.34
C THR A 443 44.15 57.26 -26.09
N ALA A 444 44.77 57.46 -24.93
CA ALA A 444 44.28 56.90 -23.66
C ALA A 444 42.91 57.48 -23.23
N PHE A 445 42.62 58.74 -23.58
CA PHE A 445 41.31 59.34 -23.35
C PHE A 445 40.23 58.74 -24.28
N ASP A 446 40.54 58.53 -25.56
CA ASP A 446 39.64 57.95 -26.56
C ASP A 446 39.32 56.46 -26.25
N GLU A 447 40.33 55.72 -25.79
CA GLU A 447 40.20 54.36 -25.25
C GLU A 447 39.35 54.33 -23.96
N GLY A 448 39.56 55.28 -23.05
CA GLY A 448 38.76 55.42 -21.82
C GLY A 448 37.29 55.78 -22.10
N VAL A 449 37.03 56.69 -23.04
CA VAL A 449 35.67 57.04 -23.48
C VAL A 449 35.01 55.89 -24.23
N SER A 450 35.75 55.16 -25.06
CA SER A 450 35.25 53.94 -25.73
C SER A 450 34.92 52.83 -24.73
N SER A 451 35.76 52.65 -23.70
CA SER A 451 35.49 51.73 -22.58
C SER A 451 34.23 52.12 -21.81
N LEU A 452 33.99 53.42 -21.59
CA LEU A 452 32.76 53.93 -20.98
C LEU A 452 31.53 53.67 -21.87
N THR A 453 31.62 53.90 -23.19
CA THR A 453 30.54 53.55 -24.14
C THR A 453 30.23 52.06 -24.09
N ASN A 454 31.25 51.21 -24.15
CA ASN A 454 31.09 49.75 -24.11
C ASN A 454 30.48 49.28 -22.78
N GLY A 455 30.99 49.74 -21.63
CA GLY A 455 30.46 49.40 -20.32
C GLY A 455 29.02 49.86 -20.11
N ALA A 456 28.66 51.05 -20.63
CA ALA A 456 27.28 51.53 -20.63
C ALA A 456 26.36 50.67 -21.52
N SER A 457 26.85 50.14 -22.65
CA SER A 457 26.11 49.17 -23.46
C SER A 457 25.91 47.86 -22.71
N THR A 458 26.99 47.25 -22.20
CA THR A 458 26.90 45.97 -21.45
C THR A 458 25.97 46.07 -20.24
N LEU A 459 25.98 47.18 -19.52
CA LEU A 459 25.01 47.45 -18.45
C LEU A 459 23.57 47.50 -18.98
N ASN A 460 23.33 48.22 -20.07
CA ASN A 460 22.01 48.32 -20.71
C ASN A 460 21.52 46.95 -21.23
N ASP A 461 22.40 46.14 -21.80
CA ASP A 461 22.10 44.81 -22.32
C ASP A 461 21.81 43.80 -21.19
N GLY A 462 22.53 43.89 -20.07
CA GLY A 462 22.24 43.16 -18.84
C GLY A 462 20.88 43.54 -18.23
N ILE A 463 20.54 44.84 -18.21
CA ILE A 463 19.23 45.31 -17.76
C ILE A 463 18.10 44.87 -18.71
N ASN A 464 18.33 44.86 -20.02
CA ASN A 464 17.37 44.30 -20.99
C ASN A 464 17.15 42.80 -20.77
N THR A 465 18.21 42.06 -20.42
CA THR A 465 18.09 40.64 -20.05
C THR A 465 17.23 40.47 -18.80
N LEU A 466 17.54 41.20 -17.73
CA LEU A 466 16.76 41.19 -16.48
C LEU A 466 15.29 41.59 -16.71
N LYS A 467 15.04 42.59 -17.57
CA LYS A 467 13.70 43.04 -17.97
C LYS A 467 12.90 41.98 -18.72
N ASN A 468 13.58 41.15 -19.52
CA ASN A 468 12.94 40.05 -20.25
C ASN A 468 12.64 38.84 -19.35
N SER A 469 13.43 38.62 -18.28
CA SER A 469 13.25 37.49 -17.35
C SER A 469 12.30 37.79 -16.16
N ALA A 470 12.22 39.04 -15.70
CA ALA A 470 11.35 39.41 -14.56
C ALA A 470 9.85 39.11 -14.74
N PRO A 471 9.24 39.19 -15.96
CA PRO A 471 7.86 38.77 -16.19
C PRO A 471 7.57 37.32 -15.76
N SER A 472 8.52 36.39 -15.92
CA SER A 472 8.34 34.98 -15.54
C SER A 472 8.17 34.79 -14.03
N LEU A 473 8.78 35.64 -13.20
CA LEU A 473 8.53 35.63 -11.75
C LEU A 473 7.10 36.10 -11.43
N SER A 474 6.61 37.12 -12.14
CA SER A 474 5.21 37.55 -12.02
C SER A 474 4.25 36.45 -12.49
N GLU A 475 4.53 35.78 -13.60
CA GLU A 475 3.71 34.70 -14.14
C GLU A 475 3.67 33.48 -13.21
N GLY A 476 4.82 33.07 -12.67
CA GLY A 476 4.90 32.02 -11.63
C GLY A 476 4.13 32.37 -10.36
N ALA A 477 4.24 33.62 -9.88
CA ALA A 477 3.50 34.08 -8.71
C ALA A 477 1.97 34.11 -8.94
N ASN A 478 1.51 34.52 -10.13
CA ASN A 478 0.08 34.47 -10.48
C ASN A 478 -0.41 33.01 -10.66
N THR A 479 0.45 32.11 -11.15
CA THR A 479 0.16 30.67 -11.26
C THR A 479 -0.01 30.04 -9.87
N LEU A 480 0.92 30.29 -8.94
CA LEU A 480 0.82 29.88 -7.54
C LEU A 480 -0.47 30.41 -6.88
N ASN A 481 -0.77 31.70 -7.06
CA ASN A 481 -1.97 32.33 -6.52
C ASN A 481 -3.27 31.67 -7.08
N SER A 482 -3.28 31.32 -8.36
CA SER A 482 -4.40 30.62 -9.00
C SER A 482 -4.55 29.17 -8.52
N GLY A 483 -3.43 28.47 -8.32
CA GLY A 483 -3.41 27.12 -7.76
C GLY A 483 -3.92 27.06 -6.31
N LEU A 484 -3.51 28.03 -5.48
CA LEU A 484 -4.02 28.18 -4.11
C LEU A 484 -5.52 28.48 -4.07
N GLN A 485 -6.05 29.27 -5.01
CA GLN A 485 -7.49 29.50 -5.13
C GLN A 485 -8.24 28.23 -5.56
N ALA A 486 -7.69 27.43 -6.48
CA ALA A 486 -8.27 26.13 -6.85
C ALA A 486 -8.28 25.17 -5.66
N LEU A 487 -7.17 25.08 -4.91
CA LEU A 487 -7.05 24.25 -3.71
C LEU A 487 -8.01 24.67 -2.60
N SER A 488 -8.21 25.97 -2.39
CA SER A 488 -9.21 26.53 -1.47
C SER A 488 -10.63 26.07 -1.82
N ASN A 489 -11.01 26.13 -3.11
CA ASN A 489 -12.31 25.63 -3.56
C ASN A 489 -12.49 24.11 -3.31
N SER A 490 -11.45 23.31 -3.57
CA SER A 490 -11.48 21.87 -3.30
C SER A 490 -11.54 21.53 -1.80
N GLN A 491 -10.82 22.28 -0.95
CA GLN A 491 -10.89 22.15 0.51
C GLN A 491 -12.31 22.49 1.04
N ALA A 492 -12.95 23.52 0.50
CA ALA A 492 -14.32 23.88 0.86
C ALA A 492 -15.34 22.80 0.44
N GLN A 493 -15.15 22.18 -0.73
CA GLN A 493 -15.95 21.03 -1.17
C GLN A 493 -15.75 19.81 -0.27
N PHE A 494 -14.50 19.47 0.09
CA PHE A 494 -14.21 18.37 1.01
C PHE A 494 -14.82 18.60 2.40
N THR A 495 -14.66 19.81 2.97
CA THR A 495 -15.28 20.20 4.25
C THR A 495 -16.81 20.01 4.20
N SER A 496 -17.45 20.44 3.11
CA SER A 496 -18.89 20.28 2.91
C SER A 496 -19.31 18.81 2.81
N GLY A 497 -18.50 17.97 2.16
CA GLY A 497 -18.70 16.52 2.07
C GLY A 497 -18.61 15.82 3.43
N VAL A 498 -17.62 16.19 4.25
CA VAL A 498 -17.46 15.66 5.62
C VAL A 498 -18.66 16.08 6.49
N GLN A 499 -19.12 17.33 6.41
CA GLN A 499 -20.31 17.77 7.15
C GLN A 499 -21.59 17.05 6.71
N ALA A 500 -21.76 16.77 5.41
CA ALA A 500 -22.87 15.96 4.91
C ALA A 500 -22.78 14.49 5.40
N PHE A 501 -21.58 13.92 5.47
CA PHE A 501 -21.36 12.59 6.04
C PHE A 501 -21.72 12.52 7.53
N ILE A 502 -21.29 13.49 8.35
CA ILE A 502 -21.66 13.60 9.76
C ILE A 502 -23.18 13.63 9.90
N SER A 503 -23.87 14.53 9.19
CA SER A 503 -25.32 14.70 9.34
C SER A 503 -26.11 13.47 8.85
N ASN A 504 -25.64 12.76 7.82
CA ASN A 504 -26.23 11.47 7.43
C ASN A 504 -26.02 10.40 8.51
N THR A 505 -24.86 10.39 9.18
CA THR A 505 -24.55 9.46 10.27
C THR A 505 -25.38 9.78 11.53
N GLU A 506 -25.64 11.05 11.84
CA GLU A 506 -26.60 11.47 12.88
C GLU A 506 -28.02 10.96 12.61
N ASN A 507 -28.47 10.99 11.35
CA ASN A 507 -29.76 10.43 10.96
C ASN A 507 -29.81 8.90 11.12
N ILE A 508 -28.73 8.19 10.76
CA ILE A 508 -28.59 6.73 11.01
C ILE A 508 -28.65 6.45 12.52
N ARG A 509 -27.96 7.24 13.33
CA ARG A 509 -27.97 7.13 14.80
C ARG A 509 -29.37 7.33 15.38
N ALA A 510 -30.11 8.33 14.90
CA ALA A 510 -31.49 8.55 15.29
C ALA A 510 -32.40 7.36 14.88
N GLY A 511 -32.14 6.72 13.74
CA GLY A 511 -32.77 5.45 13.35
C GLY A 511 -32.48 4.33 14.36
N TYR A 512 -31.21 4.12 14.72
CA TYR A 512 -30.82 3.09 15.68
C TYR A 512 -31.38 3.33 17.09
N ALA A 513 -31.44 4.57 17.57
CA ALA A 513 -32.05 4.88 18.86
C ALA A 513 -33.55 4.51 18.93
N ASN A 514 -34.28 4.59 17.81
CA ASN A 514 -35.66 4.11 17.74
C ASN A 514 -35.75 2.58 17.70
N LEU A 515 -34.82 1.90 17.01
CA LEU A 515 -34.73 0.44 17.00
C LEU A 515 -34.42 -0.11 18.40
N ASP A 516 -33.48 0.51 19.10
CA ASP A 516 -33.03 0.16 20.45
C ASP A 516 -34.19 0.22 21.47
N GLY A 517 -34.95 1.32 21.46
CA GLY A 517 -36.17 1.45 22.27
C GLY A 517 -37.26 0.42 21.92
N GLY A 518 -37.31 -0.04 20.65
CA GLY A 518 -38.16 -1.15 20.22
C GLY A 518 -37.71 -2.50 20.77
N ILE A 519 -36.40 -2.76 20.77
CA ILE A 519 -35.80 -3.99 21.34
C ILE A 519 -36.01 -4.03 22.85
N ASP A 520 -35.76 -2.93 23.58
CA ASP A 520 -35.98 -2.85 25.03
C ASP A 520 -37.47 -3.02 25.39
N SER A 521 -38.38 -2.50 24.56
CA SER A 521 -39.82 -2.74 24.72
C SER A 521 -40.19 -4.22 24.52
N ALA A 522 -39.60 -4.88 23.53
CA ALA A 522 -39.81 -6.32 23.30
C ALA A 522 -39.20 -7.17 24.42
N LEU A 523 -38.03 -6.79 24.94
CA LEU A 523 -37.36 -7.45 26.07
C LEU A 523 -38.18 -7.35 27.36
N ALA A 524 -38.81 -6.20 27.61
CA ALA A 524 -39.74 -6.03 28.72
C ALA A 524 -40.94 -6.98 28.59
N GLY A 525 -41.58 -7.04 27.41
CA GLY A 525 -42.70 -7.96 27.15
C GLY A 525 -42.32 -9.45 27.24
N ALA A 526 -41.13 -9.83 26.77
CA ALA A 526 -40.62 -11.20 26.91
C ALA A 526 -40.32 -11.56 28.38
N THR A 527 -39.83 -10.59 29.17
CA THR A 527 -39.62 -10.73 30.61
C THR A 527 -40.95 -10.94 31.35
N GLU A 528 -41.97 -10.16 31.03
CA GLU A 528 -43.32 -10.28 31.60
C GLU A 528 -43.97 -11.63 31.24
N LEU A 529 -43.88 -12.06 29.98
CA LEU A 529 -44.35 -13.38 29.53
C LEU A 529 -43.65 -14.54 30.26
N ASN A 530 -42.34 -14.46 30.46
CA ASN A 530 -41.57 -15.49 31.17
C ASN A 530 -42.01 -15.60 32.64
N ASN A 531 -42.22 -14.46 33.32
CA ASN A 531 -42.74 -14.42 34.68
C ASN A 531 -44.15 -15.03 34.80
N GLU A 532 -45.07 -14.68 33.89
CA GLU A 532 -46.43 -15.21 33.92
C GLU A 532 -46.50 -16.72 33.60
N LEU A 533 -45.62 -17.23 32.74
CA LEU A 533 -45.52 -18.67 32.49
C LEU A 533 -44.91 -19.43 33.68
N ALA A 534 -43.96 -18.83 34.40
CA ALA A 534 -43.44 -19.39 35.66
C ALA A 534 -44.54 -19.43 36.75
N ASN A 535 -45.32 -18.35 36.89
CA ASN A 535 -46.50 -18.31 37.77
C ASN A 535 -47.53 -19.41 37.39
N GLY A 536 -47.79 -19.56 36.09
CA GLY A 536 -48.68 -20.59 35.55
C GLY A 536 -48.20 -22.02 35.84
N SER A 537 -46.90 -22.31 35.68
CA SER A 537 -46.31 -23.61 36.03
C SER A 537 -46.49 -23.93 37.53
N GLY A 538 -46.34 -22.94 38.41
CA GLY A 538 -46.65 -23.09 39.84
C GLY A 538 -48.08 -23.54 40.09
N ALA A 539 -49.06 -22.84 39.50
CA ALA A 539 -50.48 -23.16 39.64
C ALA A 539 -50.87 -24.54 39.05
N VAL A 540 -50.24 -24.96 37.94
CA VAL A 540 -50.45 -26.29 37.36
C VAL A 540 -49.90 -27.40 38.27
N ASN A 541 -48.76 -27.17 38.93
CA ASN A 541 -48.23 -28.09 39.93
C ASN A 541 -49.11 -28.17 41.20
N GLU A 542 -49.74 -27.08 41.64
CA GLU A 542 -50.73 -27.13 42.73
C GLU A 542 -51.98 -27.97 42.36
N LEU A 543 -52.44 -27.87 41.10
CA LEU A 543 -53.51 -28.74 40.58
C LEU A 543 -53.09 -30.21 40.49
N LEU A 544 -51.85 -30.51 40.08
CA LEU A 544 -51.34 -31.88 40.01
C LEU A 544 -51.29 -32.53 41.40
N ASN A 545 -50.74 -31.81 42.39
CA ASN A 545 -50.75 -32.23 43.80
C ASN A 545 -52.19 -32.43 44.31
N SER A 546 -53.16 -31.62 43.86
CA SER A 546 -54.57 -31.78 44.22
C SER A 546 -55.19 -33.06 43.63
N ALA A 547 -54.80 -33.45 42.41
CA ALA A 547 -55.24 -34.71 41.79
C ALA A 547 -54.66 -35.94 42.50
N VAL A 548 -53.37 -35.91 42.89
CA VAL A 548 -52.71 -36.97 43.68
C VAL A 548 -53.39 -37.17 45.06
N ASN A 549 -53.88 -36.09 45.67
CA ASN A 549 -54.65 -36.18 46.92
C ASN A 549 -55.99 -36.93 46.75
N LEU A 550 -56.63 -36.89 45.58
CA LEU A 550 -57.84 -37.68 45.31
C LEU A 550 -57.56 -39.19 45.28
N GLU A 551 -56.40 -39.61 44.78
CA GLU A 551 -56.00 -41.02 44.77
C GLU A 551 -55.67 -41.55 46.18
N SER A 552 -55.13 -40.68 47.04
CA SER A 552 -55.00 -40.96 48.48
C SER A 552 -56.38 -41.11 49.16
N ILE A 553 -57.37 -40.30 48.79
CA ILE A 553 -58.75 -40.44 49.29
C ILE A 553 -59.37 -41.76 48.80
N ALA A 554 -59.21 -42.10 47.52
CA ALA A 554 -59.70 -43.36 46.96
C ALA A 554 -59.07 -44.59 47.63
N SER A 555 -57.76 -44.54 47.90
CA SER A 555 -57.04 -45.63 48.61
C SER A 555 -57.53 -45.80 50.05
N ASN A 556 -57.94 -44.72 50.73
CA ASN A 556 -58.59 -44.81 52.04
C ASN A 556 -60.01 -45.41 51.94
N LEU A 557 -60.75 -45.14 50.86
CA LEU A 557 -62.06 -45.76 50.61
C LEU A 557 -61.95 -47.27 50.30
N ASP A 558 -60.91 -47.72 49.58
CA ASP A 558 -60.61 -49.16 49.40
C ASP A 558 -60.38 -49.87 50.74
N VAL A 559 -59.65 -49.24 51.67
CA VAL A 559 -59.43 -49.81 53.02
C VAL A 559 -60.76 -49.90 53.79
N ILE A 560 -61.64 -48.90 53.69
CA ILE A 560 -62.96 -48.92 54.32
C ILE A 560 -63.85 -50.02 53.71
N ALA A 561 -63.84 -50.19 52.38
CA ALA A 561 -64.54 -51.28 51.71
C ALA A 561 -64.00 -52.65 52.17
N GLY A 562 -62.68 -52.86 52.19
CA GLY A 562 -62.07 -54.11 52.65
C GLY A 562 -62.44 -54.47 54.10
N ILE A 563 -62.58 -53.48 54.99
CA ILE A 563 -63.07 -53.68 56.36
C ILE A 563 -64.55 -54.09 56.38
N LEU A 564 -65.40 -53.45 55.56
CA LEU A 564 -66.83 -53.76 55.48
C LEU A 564 -67.13 -55.12 54.83
N ALA A 565 -66.33 -55.54 53.84
CA ALA A 565 -66.42 -56.86 53.20
C ALA A 565 -66.24 -58.03 54.19
N ALA A 566 -65.45 -57.81 55.25
CA ALA A 566 -65.18 -58.79 56.30
C ALA A 566 -66.29 -58.88 57.38
N SER A 567 -67.33 -58.04 57.32
CA SER A 567 -68.48 -58.07 58.24
C SER A 567 -69.42 -59.23 57.93
N ASP A 568 -70.00 -59.87 58.94
CA ASP A 568 -71.02 -60.93 58.75
C ASP A 568 -72.40 -60.40 58.33
N ASP A 569 -72.65 -59.09 58.47
CA ASP A 569 -73.90 -58.43 58.04
C ASP A 569 -73.94 -58.20 56.51
N GLU A 570 -75.03 -58.62 55.86
CA GLU A 570 -75.25 -58.39 54.42
C GLU A 570 -75.32 -56.91 54.06
N THR A 571 -75.83 -56.05 54.95
CA THR A 571 -75.94 -54.60 54.70
C THR A 571 -74.55 -53.97 54.53
N SER A 572 -73.60 -54.35 55.40
CA SER A 572 -72.20 -53.99 55.35
C SER A 572 -71.52 -54.47 54.06
N LYS A 573 -71.80 -55.72 53.63
CA LYS A 573 -71.26 -56.27 52.38
C LYS A 573 -71.82 -55.59 51.13
N ALA A 574 -73.08 -55.18 51.13
CA ALA A 574 -73.66 -54.36 50.07
C ALA A 574 -72.98 -52.98 50.00
N GLN A 575 -72.86 -52.29 51.13
CA GLN A 575 -72.17 -50.99 51.23
C GLN A 575 -70.70 -51.06 50.84
N SER A 576 -70.00 -52.14 51.18
CA SER A 576 -68.62 -52.41 50.71
C SER A 576 -68.52 -52.38 49.19
N THR A 577 -69.53 -52.88 48.48
CA THR A 577 -69.51 -52.95 47.01
C THR A 577 -69.73 -51.57 46.39
N GLU A 578 -70.63 -50.76 46.96
CA GLU A 578 -70.84 -49.37 46.53
C GLU A 578 -69.60 -48.49 46.80
N ILE A 579 -68.98 -48.63 47.98
CA ILE A 579 -67.78 -47.86 48.35
C ILE A 579 -66.57 -48.25 47.48
N TYR A 580 -66.41 -49.52 47.14
CA TYR A 580 -65.35 -49.98 46.22
C TYR A 580 -65.58 -49.50 44.77
N ASN A 581 -66.83 -49.50 44.29
CA ASN A 581 -67.13 -48.94 42.97
C ASN A 581 -66.88 -47.42 42.94
N LEU A 582 -67.12 -46.72 44.05
CA LEU A 582 -66.81 -45.30 44.20
C LEU A 582 -65.31 -45.02 44.29
N SER A 583 -64.53 -45.82 45.02
CA SER A 583 -63.06 -45.65 45.10
C SER A 583 -62.41 -45.84 43.74
N GLN A 584 -62.80 -46.87 42.98
CA GLN A 584 -62.29 -47.07 41.61
C GLN A 584 -62.71 -45.94 40.68
N SER A 585 -63.97 -45.47 40.76
CA SER A 585 -64.41 -44.28 40.00
C SER A 585 -63.57 -43.03 40.31
N ILE A 586 -63.13 -42.84 41.56
CA ILE A 586 -62.25 -41.73 41.94
C ILE A 586 -60.80 -41.96 41.46
N LYS A 587 -60.30 -43.21 41.42
CA LYS A 587 -59.00 -43.56 40.84
C LYS A 587 -58.94 -43.31 39.33
N ASP A 588 -59.97 -43.71 38.59
CA ASP A 588 -60.06 -43.47 37.14
C ASP A 588 -60.07 -41.97 36.84
N ILE A 589 -60.87 -41.19 37.59
CA ILE A 589 -60.93 -39.73 37.47
C ILE A 589 -59.59 -39.08 37.88
N SER A 590 -58.98 -39.51 38.98
CA SER A 590 -57.68 -38.99 39.44
C SER A 590 -56.58 -39.28 38.44
N SER A 591 -56.48 -40.51 37.92
CA SER A 591 -55.47 -40.90 36.92
C SER A 591 -55.64 -40.10 35.62
N ALA A 592 -56.86 -39.93 35.13
CA ALA A 592 -57.15 -39.11 33.96
C ALA A 592 -56.81 -37.62 34.19
N GLN A 593 -57.08 -37.10 35.39
CA GLN A 593 -56.69 -35.74 35.78
C GLN A 593 -55.17 -35.58 35.88
N GLN A 594 -54.47 -36.50 36.56
CA GLN A 594 -53.01 -36.50 36.68
C GLN A 594 -52.35 -36.53 35.31
N GLY A 595 -52.80 -37.40 34.39
CA GLY A 595 -52.30 -37.44 33.00
C GLY A 595 -52.51 -36.11 32.27
N GLY A 596 -53.74 -35.60 32.24
CA GLY A 596 -54.06 -34.35 31.55
C GLY A 596 -53.37 -33.11 32.14
N ILE A 597 -53.20 -33.05 33.47
CA ILE A 597 -52.49 -31.97 34.17
C ILE A 597 -50.98 -32.10 33.96
N SER A 598 -50.43 -33.31 33.88
CA SER A 598 -49.01 -33.52 33.55
C SER A 598 -48.70 -33.03 32.13
N SER A 599 -49.52 -33.43 31.14
CA SER A 599 -49.39 -32.90 29.76
C SER A 599 -49.52 -31.38 29.68
N LEU A 600 -50.36 -30.77 30.54
CA LEU A 600 -50.45 -29.31 30.68
C LEU A 600 -49.18 -28.72 31.32
N SER A 601 -48.62 -29.37 32.33
CA SER A 601 -47.36 -28.96 32.99
C SER A 601 -46.21 -28.96 31.99
N ASP A 602 -46.02 -30.06 31.26
CA ASP A 602 -45.03 -30.18 30.19
C ASP A 602 -45.20 -29.12 29.11
N SER A 603 -46.45 -28.80 28.73
CA SER A 603 -46.75 -27.74 27.76
C SER A 603 -46.39 -26.35 28.29
N VAL A 604 -46.73 -26.04 29.55
CA VAL A 604 -46.43 -24.74 30.17
C VAL A 604 -44.94 -24.59 30.43
N ASN A 605 -44.24 -25.64 30.87
CA ASN A 605 -42.79 -25.64 31.05
C ASN A 605 -42.06 -25.48 29.71
N SER A 606 -42.54 -26.12 28.64
CA SER A 606 -42.02 -25.92 27.28
C SER A 606 -42.22 -24.48 26.80
N ALA A 607 -43.38 -23.88 27.08
CA ALA A 607 -43.64 -22.47 26.78
C ALA A 607 -42.74 -21.52 27.60
N ALA A 608 -42.54 -21.79 28.89
CA ALA A 608 -41.66 -21.02 29.77
C ALA A 608 -40.20 -21.06 29.27
N ASN A 609 -39.70 -22.25 28.91
CA ASN A 609 -38.37 -22.39 28.29
C ASN A 609 -38.25 -21.59 26.98
N GLY A 610 -39.30 -21.59 26.14
CA GLY A 610 -39.36 -20.76 24.94
C GLY A 610 -39.34 -19.25 25.23
N ALA A 611 -40.05 -18.80 26.26
CA ALA A 611 -40.06 -17.40 26.70
C ALA A 611 -38.70 -16.96 27.30
N ALA A 612 -38.05 -17.83 28.08
CA ALA A 612 -36.71 -17.58 28.62
C ALA A 612 -35.65 -17.48 27.51
N LEU A 613 -35.71 -18.34 26.49
CA LEU A 613 -34.84 -18.26 25.30
C LEU A 613 -35.09 -16.97 24.50
N LEU A 614 -36.34 -16.56 24.32
CA LEU A 614 -36.70 -15.30 23.67
C LEU A 614 -36.16 -14.09 24.46
N GLN A 615 -36.33 -14.07 25.78
CA GLN A 615 -35.81 -13.04 26.68
C GLN A 615 -34.27 -12.95 26.61
N GLN A 616 -33.58 -14.09 26.62
CA GLN A 616 -32.12 -14.15 26.50
C GLN A 616 -31.64 -13.64 25.12
N GLY A 617 -32.30 -14.06 24.03
CA GLY A 617 -32.00 -13.58 22.67
C GLY A 617 -32.19 -12.06 22.51
N LEU A 618 -33.28 -11.50 23.07
CA LEU A 618 -33.53 -10.06 23.09
C LEU A 618 -32.54 -9.30 23.97
N THR A 619 -32.05 -9.91 25.06
CA THR A 619 -30.99 -9.32 25.91
C THR A 619 -29.68 -9.17 25.12
N SER A 620 -29.29 -10.20 24.38
CA SER A 620 -28.11 -10.15 23.50
C SER A 620 -28.29 -9.14 22.36
N THR A 621 -29.49 -9.03 21.80
CA THR A 621 -29.81 -8.08 20.73
C THR A 621 -29.78 -6.63 21.24
N SER A 622 -30.32 -6.36 22.43
CA SER A 622 -30.24 -5.05 23.10
C SER A 622 -28.79 -4.64 23.38
N SER A 623 -27.96 -5.61 23.81
CA SER A 623 -26.54 -5.39 24.09
C SER A 623 -25.76 -5.00 22.81
N GLY A 624 -25.91 -5.77 21.72
CA GLY A 624 -25.26 -5.47 20.44
C GLY A 624 -25.79 -4.20 19.75
N SER A 625 -27.07 -3.88 19.94
CA SER A 625 -27.69 -2.61 19.49
C SER A 625 -27.01 -1.40 20.13
N LYS A 626 -26.76 -1.46 21.45
CA LYS A 626 -26.10 -0.39 22.21
C LYS A 626 -24.61 -0.27 21.91
N GLU A 627 -23.93 -1.37 21.66
CA GLU A 627 -22.54 -1.37 21.16
C GLU A 627 -22.44 -0.70 19.78
N LEU A 628 -23.33 -1.06 18.85
CA LEU A 628 -23.38 -0.46 17.52
C LEU A 628 -23.73 1.03 17.55
N LEU A 629 -24.65 1.45 18.44
CA LEU A 629 -24.97 2.86 18.67
C LEU A 629 -23.72 3.64 19.13
N GLY A 630 -22.94 3.09 20.06
CA GLY A 630 -21.68 3.67 20.53
C GLY A 630 -20.63 3.80 19.43
N ASN A 631 -20.52 2.81 18.54
CA ASN A 631 -19.66 2.88 17.36
C ASN A 631 -20.10 3.97 16.36
N VAL A 632 -21.41 4.23 16.24
CA VAL A 632 -21.94 5.34 15.43
C VAL A 632 -21.65 6.71 16.06
N ASP A 633 -21.76 6.86 17.39
CA ASP A 633 -21.35 8.09 18.10
C ASP A 633 -19.83 8.34 17.98
N ALA A 634 -19.00 7.29 17.99
CA ALA A 634 -17.56 7.40 17.72
C ALA A 634 -17.25 7.86 16.29
N LEU A 635 -18.01 7.36 15.29
CA LEU A 635 -17.88 7.75 13.89
C LEU A 635 -18.27 9.22 13.64
N ILE A 636 -19.32 9.70 14.32
CA ILE A 636 -19.72 11.13 14.33
C ILE A 636 -18.59 11.99 14.93
N SER A 637 -18.00 11.53 16.03
CA SER A 637 -16.90 12.25 16.71
C SER A 637 -15.68 12.38 15.80
N ALA A 638 -15.22 11.27 15.20
CA ALA A 638 -14.10 11.26 14.26
C ALA A 638 -14.37 12.10 12.99
N GLY A 639 -15.62 12.11 12.50
CA GLY A 639 -16.05 13.00 11.43
C GLY A 639 -15.95 14.49 11.81
N SER A 640 -16.32 14.83 13.06
CA SER A 640 -16.20 16.20 13.60
C SER A 640 -14.73 16.65 13.66
N ASP A 641 -13.84 15.79 14.15
CA ASP A 641 -12.39 16.07 14.17
C ASP A 641 -11.81 16.26 12.76
N LEU A 642 -12.24 15.43 11.79
CA LEU A 642 -11.87 15.59 10.37
C LEU A 642 -12.39 16.91 9.78
N SER A 643 -13.61 17.33 10.12
CA SER A 643 -14.15 18.64 9.72
C SER A 643 -13.33 19.79 10.32
N ASN A 644 -12.96 19.70 11.60
CA ASN A 644 -12.14 20.70 12.27
C ASN A 644 -10.73 20.80 11.66
N GLY A 645 -10.09 19.67 11.38
CA GLY A 645 -8.80 19.61 10.69
C GLY A 645 -8.88 20.18 9.27
N SER A 646 -9.95 19.90 8.54
CA SER A 646 -10.14 20.47 7.20
C SER A 646 -10.32 22.00 7.22
N ILE A 647 -11.04 22.55 8.21
CA ILE A 647 -11.17 24.00 8.40
C ILE A 647 -9.80 24.65 8.65
N GLN A 648 -8.97 24.07 9.52
CA GLN A 648 -7.61 24.57 9.77
C GLN A 648 -6.72 24.56 8.51
N ILE A 649 -6.86 23.55 7.64
CA ILE A 649 -6.19 23.50 6.34
C ILE A 649 -6.70 24.64 5.43
N GLY A 650 -8.01 24.94 5.44
CA GLY A 650 -8.59 26.08 4.73
C GLY A 650 -8.01 27.42 5.18
N ASP A 651 -7.91 27.65 6.49
CA ASP A 651 -7.29 28.85 7.05
C ASP A 651 -5.81 29.00 6.65
N ALA A 652 -5.06 27.89 6.63
CA ALA A 652 -3.67 27.87 6.16
C ALA A 652 -3.54 28.17 4.66
N ILE A 653 -4.43 27.63 3.82
CA ILE A 653 -4.49 27.95 2.37
C ILE A 653 -4.83 29.44 2.17
N ASN A 654 -5.75 30.00 2.95
CA ASN A 654 -6.11 31.42 2.88
C ASN A 654 -4.93 32.33 3.29
N ALA A 655 -4.14 31.94 4.29
CA ALA A 655 -2.92 32.65 4.66
C ALA A 655 -1.84 32.59 3.55
N LEU A 656 -1.63 31.42 2.93
CA LEU A 656 -0.74 31.24 1.79
C LEU A 656 -1.20 32.06 0.57
N TYR A 657 -2.50 32.12 0.30
CA TYR A 657 -3.10 32.92 -0.78
C TYR A 657 -2.89 34.43 -0.57
N GLY A 658 -2.93 34.89 0.68
CA GLY A 658 -2.50 36.25 1.05
C GLY A 658 -1.04 36.50 0.70
N GLY A 659 -0.14 35.59 1.10
CA GLY A 659 1.28 35.66 0.78
C GLY A 659 1.59 35.63 -0.72
N SER A 660 0.90 34.82 -1.52
CA SER A 660 1.06 34.82 -2.98
C SER A 660 0.52 36.11 -3.61
N THR A 661 -0.52 36.72 -3.06
CA THR A 661 -1.01 38.03 -3.49
C THR A 661 0.03 39.13 -3.22
N GLU A 662 0.73 39.09 -2.08
CA GLU A 662 1.84 40.01 -1.79
C GLU A 662 3.03 39.77 -2.73
N LEU A 663 3.41 38.51 -2.99
CA LEU A 663 4.48 38.16 -3.95
C LEU A 663 4.17 38.67 -5.37
N VAL A 664 2.93 38.50 -5.84
CA VAL A 664 2.46 39.05 -7.13
C VAL A 664 2.60 40.57 -7.18
N ASN A 665 2.41 41.28 -6.07
CA ASN A 665 2.58 42.73 -6.01
C ASN A 665 4.06 43.13 -5.91
N GLY A 666 4.89 42.37 -5.19
CA GLY A 666 6.35 42.54 -5.19
C GLY A 666 6.97 42.36 -6.58
N ALA A 667 6.54 41.36 -7.34
CA ALA A 667 6.97 41.15 -8.72
C ALA A 667 6.63 42.34 -9.65
N LYS A 668 5.45 42.95 -9.50
CA LYS A 668 5.08 44.18 -10.24
C LYS A 668 5.96 45.38 -9.85
N GLN A 669 6.30 45.53 -8.57
CA GLN A 669 7.22 46.57 -8.11
C GLN A 669 8.63 46.37 -8.66
N LEU A 670 9.13 45.13 -8.68
CA LEU A 670 10.42 44.77 -9.29
C LEU A 670 10.46 45.15 -10.78
N THR A 671 9.45 44.78 -11.57
CA THR A 671 9.36 45.19 -12.99
C THR A 671 9.37 46.70 -13.16
N THR A 672 8.64 47.44 -12.30
CA THR A 672 8.62 48.92 -12.31
C THR A 672 9.99 49.53 -11.97
N GLY A 673 10.74 48.90 -11.05
CA GLY A 673 12.11 49.26 -10.73
C GLY A 673 13.08 49.00 -11.88
N ILE A 674 12.94 47.87 -12.58
CA ILE A 674 13.74 47.52 -13.76
C ILE A 674 13.47 48.48 -14.92
N ASP A 675 12.21 48.87 -15.17
CA ASP A 675 11.88 49.91 -16.15
C ASP A 675 12.53 51.26 -15.80
N SER A 676 12.54 51.63 -14.52
CA SER A 676 13.21 52.85 -14.06
C SER A 676 14.73 52.78 -14.27
N LEU A 677 15.34 51.62 -14.01
CA LEU A 677 16.76 51.37 -14.22
C LEU A 677 17.15 51.37 -15.70
N ALA A 678 16.32 50.78 -16.58
CA ALA A 678 16.53 50.75 -18.03
C ALA A 678 16.51 52.14 -18.68
N ASN A 679 15.64 53.04 -18.18
CA ASN A 679 15.66 54.46 -18.57
C ASN A 679 16.97 55.14 -18.12
N GLY A 680 17.49 54.79 -16.94
CA GLY A 680 18.78 55.26 -16.43
C GLY A 680 19.97 54.80 -17.29
N SER A 681 20.07 53.51 -17.60
CA SER A 681 21.15 52.97 -18.45
C SER A 681 21.09 53.49 -19.88
N SER A 682 19.89 53.64 -20.46
CA SER A 682 19.70 54.26 -21.77
C SER A 682 20.20 55.71 -21.78
N THR A 683 19.96 56.46 -20.70
CA THR A 683 20.45 57.84 -20.55
C THR A 683 21.97 57.89 -20.44
N LEU A 684 22.58 56.99 -19.65
CA LEU A 684 24.04 56.86 -19.52
C LEU A 684 24.70 56.50 -20.86
N LEU A 685 24.17 55.52 -21.58
CA LEU A 685 24.66 55.10 -22.90
C LEU A 685 24.58 56.23 -23.93
N ASN A 686 23.48 56.99 -23.95
CA ASN A 686 23.36 58.17 -24.80
C ASN A 686 24.41 59.24 -24.47
N GLY A 687 24.63 59.53 -23.18
CA GLY A 687 25.68 60.47 -22.74
C GLY A 687 27.10 60.01 -23.08
N ALA A 688 27.39 58.71 -22.95
CA ALA A 688 28.67 58.12 -23.34
C ALA A 688 28.90 58.18 -24.86
N ASN A 689 27.85 57.95 -25.67
CA ASN A 689 27.91 58.12 -27.13
C ASN A 689 28.15 59.58 -27.53
N GLU A 690 27.48 60.54 -26.89
CA GLU A 690 27.71 61.98 -27.14
C GLU A 690 29.13 62.41 -26.75
N LEU A 691 29.66 61.90 -25.63
CA LEU A 691 31.05 62.14 -25.23
C LEU A 691 32.04 61.58 -26.26
N ASN A 692 31.79 60.38 -26.79
CA ASN A 692 32.60 59.73 -27.83
C ASN A 692 32.60 60.56 -29.14
N GLU A 693 31.45 61.04 -29.60
CA GLU A 693 31.35 61.93 -30.76
C GLU A 693 32.00 63.30 -30.51
N ASN A 694 32.00 63.82 -29.28
CA ASN A 694 32.69 65.06 -28.94
C ASN A 694 34.21 64.86 -28.82
N SER A 695 34.68 63.69 -28.36
CA SER A 695 36.09 63.28 -28.37
C SER A 695 36.68 63.37 -29.79
N LYS A 696 36.03 62.73 -30.77
CA LYS A 696 36.44 62.74 -32.20
C LYS A 696 36.56 64.15 -32.79
N LYS A 697 35.70 65.09 -32.38
CA LYS A 697 35.76 66.51 -32.78
C LYS A 697 36.99 67.20 -32.20
N ILE A 698 37.36 66.90 -30.94
CA ILE A 698 38.57 67.42 -30.30
C ILE A 698 39.83 66.89 -31.01
N ASN A 699 39.89 65.58 -31.32
CA ASN A 699 40.99 65.00 -32.12
C ASN A 699 41.16 65.70 -33.47
N SER A 700 40.04 65.91 -34.18
CA SER A 700 40.01 66.60 -35.46
C SER A 700 40.52 68.05 -35.35
N ALA A 701 40.15 68.77 -34.29
CA ALA A 701 40.63 70.12 -34.02
C ALA A 701 42.13 70.16 -33.66
N VAL A 702 42.63 69.21 -32.87
CA VAL A 702 44.06 69.06 -32.56
C VAL A 702 44.87 68.76 -33.83
N GLY A 703 44.37 67.88 -34.71
CA GLY A 703 44.99 67.61 -36.01
C GLY A 703 45.07 68.83 -36.93
N LEU A 704 43.98 69.59 -37.05
CA LEU A 704 43.95 70.85 -37.81
C LEU A 704 44.90 71.91 -37.23
N LEU A 705 45.01 71.98 -35.89
CA LEU A 705 45.94 72.88 -35.22
C LEU A 705 47.40 72.47 -35.46
N TYR A 706 47.71 71.18 -35.43
CA TYR A 706 49.04 70.62 -35.74
C TYR A 706 49.46 70.86 -37.19
N GLU A 707 48.53 70.73 -38.15
CA GLU A 707 48.76 71.18 -39.52
C GLU A 707 49.05 72.69 -39.60
N GLY A 708 48.32 73.50 -38.82
CA GLY A 708 48.49 74.94 -38.75
C GLY A 708 49.86 75.35 -38.21
N SER A 709 50.29 74.77 -37.09
CA SER A 709 51.60 75.02 -36.48
C SER A 709 52.76 74.48 -37.34
N THR A 710 52.56 73.37 -38.06
CA THR A 710 53.53 72.88 -39.06
C THR A 710 53.67 73.83 -40.25
N LYS A 711 52.56 74.36 -40.78
CA LYS A 711 52.57 75.39 -41.84
C LYS A 711 53.21 76.70 -41.34
N LEU A 712 52.99 77.08 -40.09
CA LEU A 712 53.63 78.23 -39.45
C LEU A 712 55.15 78.02 -39.27
N SER A 713 55.59 76.86 -38.78
CA SER A 713 57.01 76.51 -38.63
C SER A 713 57.73 76.58 -39.98
N LYS A 714 57.12 76.04 -41.04
CA LYS A 714 57.67 76.18 -42.41
C LYS A 714 57.73 77.64 -42.88
N GLY A 715 56.63 78.39 -42.77
CA GLY A 715 56.60 79.80 -43.17
C GLY A 715 57.54 80.70 -42.37
N THR A 716 57.86 80.33 -41.12
CA THR A 716 58.86 81.04 -40.30
C THR A 716 60.30 80.61 -40.60
N SER A 717 60.52 79.40 -41.11
CA SER A 717 61.80 79.02 -41.72
C SER A 717 62.05 79.78 -43.03
N ASP A 718 61.05 79.85 -43.91
CA ASP A 718 61.12 80.63 -45.16
C ASP A 718 61.33 82.13 -44.85
N LEU A 719 60.72 82.65 -43.76
CA LEU A 719 60.99 83.99 -43.22
C LEU A 719 62.41 84.13 -42.66
N SER A 720 62.95 83.12 -41.97
CA SER A 720 64.30 83.17 -41.36
C SER A 720 65.41 83.33 -42.40
N GLU A 721 65.21 82.82 -43.61
CA GLU A 721 66.13 83.05 -44.73
C GLU A 721 66.03 84.51 -45.24
N GLY A 722 64.81 85.04 -45.34
CA GLY A 722 64.56 86.47 -45.61
C GLY A 722 65.04 87.43 -44.51
N THR A 723 65.12 86.99 -43.24
CA THR A 723 65.54 87.81 -42.10
C THR A 723 67.02 87.67 -41.73
N SER A 724 67.79 86.98 -42.56
CA SER A 724 69.23 87.24 -42.70
C SER A 724 69.49 88.57 -43.45
N VAL A 725 68.64 88.91 -44.43
CA VAL A 725 68.66 90.23 -45.08
C VAL A 725 68.05 91.28 -44.13
N LEU A 726 66.94 90.94 -43.48
CA LEU A 726 66.37 91.69 -42.35
C LEU A 726 67.17 91.44 -41.03
N ALA A 727 68.50 91.66 -40.99
CA ALA A 727 69.35 91.40 -39.80
C ALA A 727 70.10 92.59 -39.12
N GLN A 728 69.95 93.83 -39.59
CA GLN A 728 70.38 95.10 -38.98
C GLN A 728 69.50 95.64 -37.75
N GLY A 729 69.96 95.61 -36.48
CA GLY A 729 69.41 96.19 -35.18
C GLY A 729 67.93 95.98 -34.72
N SER A 730 67.26 96.63 -33.75
CA SER A 730 67.56 97.37 -32.50
C SER A 730 66.29 97.98 -31.81
N ASN A 731 65.25 98.42 -32.56
CA ASN A 731 64.21 99.36 -32.03
C ASN A 731 62.94 98.80 -31.32
N THR A 732 62.36 97.66 -31.69
CA THR A 732 61.06 97.20 -31.12
C THR A 732 61.13 96.65 -29.69
N LEU A 733 62.33 96.51 -29.12
CA LEU A 733 62.61 95.72 -27.90
C LEU A 733 62.07 96.32 -26.59
N VAL A 734 61.86 97.65 -26.55
CA VAL A 734 61.61 98.39 -25.30
C VAL A 734 60.26 98.07 -24.64
N ASN A 735 59.23 97.76 -25.43
CA ASN A 735 57.85 97.69 -24.92
C ASN A 735 57.52 96.39 -24.16
N GLY A 736 58.14 95.25 -24.51
CA GLY A 736 57.79 93.94 -23.95
C GLY A 736 58.13 93.75 -22.48
N ALA A 737 59.05 94.56 -21.93
CA ALA A 737 59.53 94.41 -20.55
C ALA A 737 58.44 94.67 -19.47
N ASN A 738 57.42 95.48 -19.78
CA ASN A 738 56.39 95.86 -18.81
C ASN A 738 55.28 94.80 -18.64
N GLU A 739 55.04 93.97 -19.66
CA GLU A 739 53.92 93.01 -19.67
C GLU A 739 54.21 91.78 -18.80
N LEU A 740 55.46 91.30 -18.82
CA LEU A 740 55.93 90.11 -18.09
C LEU A 740 55.69 90.19 -16.57
N ASN A 741 55.86 91.38 -15.98
CA ASN A 741 55.69 91.63 -14.54
C ASN A 741 54.24 91.39 -14.05
N THR A 742 53.25 91.48 -14.93
CA THR A 742 51.83 91.33 -14.55
C THR A 742 51.38 89.87 -14.51
N ASN A 743 51.95 89.01 -15.36
CA ASN A 743 51.49 87.63 -15.50
C ASN A 743 52.11 86.67 -14.48
N SER A 744 53.27 86.97 -13.89
CA SER A 744 53.91 86.13 -12.86
C SER A 744 52.93 85.80 -11.72
N LYS A 745 52.22 86.82 -11.20
CA LYS A 745 51.35 86.71 -10.00
C LYS A 745 50.07 85.89 -10.19
N LYS A 746 49.79 85.37 -11.39
CA LYS A 746 48.64 84.49 -11.66
C LYS A 746 48.98 83.00 -11.50
N ILE A 747 50.26 82.63 -11.60
CA ILE A 747 50.69 81.22 -11.65
C ILE A 747 50.75 80.61 -10.24
N ASP A 748 51.20 81.37 -9.25
CA ASP A 748 51.26 81.01 -7.81
C ASP A 748 49.95 80.38 -7.28
N SER A 749 48.83 81.07 -7.53
CA SER A 749 47.47 80.65 -7.14
C SER A 749 46.97 79.40 -7.87
N ALA A 750 47.56 79.02 -9.00
CA ALA A 750 47.19 77.83 -9.78
C ALA A 750 47.95 76.59 -9.30
N VAL A 751 49.26 76.72 -9.08
CA VAL A 751 50.13 75.63 -8.60
C VAL A 751 49.70 75.14 -7.22
N SER A 752 49.26 76.03 -6.34
CA SER A 752 48.78 75.66 -5.00
C SER A 752 47.55 74.75 -5.03
N LYS A 753 46.59 75.01 -5.94
CA LYS A 753 45.35 74.21 -6.09
C LYS A 753 45.60 72.83 -6.71
N LEU A 754 46.60 72.71 -7.59
CA LEU A 754 46.98 71.43 -8.19
C LEU A 754 47.44 70.43 -7.11
N TYR A 755 48.26 70.90 -6.16
CA TYR A 755 48.77 70.10 -5.04
C TYR A 755 47.66 69.65 -4.06
N GLU A 756 46.65 70.48 -3.83
CA GLU A 756 45.49 70.11 -3.01
C GLU A 756 44.62 69.04 -3.70
N GLY A 757 44.47 69.12 -5.03
CA GLY A 757 43.74 68.12 -5.82
C GLY A 757 44.42 66.75 -5.85
N THR A 758 45.76 66.69 -5.92
CA THR A 758 46.48 65.41 -5.93
C THR A 758 46.44 64.67 -4.59
N LEU A 759 46.32 65.39 -3.46
CA LEU A 759 46.11 64.78 -2.15
C LEU A 759 44.74 64.09 -2.03
N ALA A 760 43.69 64.72 -2.56
CA ALA A 760 42.35 64.11 -2.59
C ALA A 760 42.31 62.83 -3.45
N LEU A 761 43.05 62.79 -4.56
CA LEU A 761 43.15 61.62 -5.44
C LEU A 761 43.80 60.41 -4.74
N VAL A 762 44.84 60.63 -3.92
CA VAL A 762 45.49 59.55 -3.17
C VAL A 762 44.52 58.91 -2.16
N SER A 763 43.77 59.72 -1.40
CA SER A 763 42.79 59.22 -0.43
C SER A 763 41.60 58.49 -1.09
N GLY A 764 41.21 58.90 -2.30
CA GLY A 764 40.26 58.15 -3.12
C GLY A 764 40.78 56.76 -3.52
N GLY A 765 42.07 56.65 -3.82
CA GLY A 765 42.74 55.37 -4.12
C GLY A 765 42.78 54.40 -2.93
N GLU A 766 43.03 54.91 -1.72
CA GLU A 766 42.96 54.13 -0.48
C GLU A 766 41.55 53.57 -0.25
N THR A 767 40.52 54.40 -0.46
CA THR A 767 39.11 53.99 -0.34
C THR A 767 38.74 52.90 -1.36
N LEU A 768 39.22 53.01 -2.60
CA LEU A 768 39.01 51.99 -3.63
C LEU A 768 39.69 50.66 -3.28
N SER A 769 40.89 50.69 -2.69
CA SER A 769 41.61 49.49 -2.26
C SER A 769 40.81 48.70 -1.23
N SER A 770 40.29 49.36 -0.19
CA SER A 770 39.47 48.69 0.84
C SER A 770 38.19 48.08 0.27
N GLY A 771 37.47 48.79 -0.59
CA GLY A 771 36.23 48.28 -1.19
C GLY A 771 36.44 47.09 -2.14
N VAL A 772 37.57 47.03 -2.83
CA VAL A 772 37.94 45.88 -3.67
C VAL A 772 38.42 44.68 -2.82
N GLU A 773 39.01 44.93 -1.65
CA GLU A 773 39.38 43.88 -0.69
C GLU A 773 38.13 43.24 -0.03
N GLU A 774 37.13 44.02 0.37
CA GLU A 774 35.82 43.51 0.81
C GLU A 774 35.12 42.71 -0.30
N LEU A 775 35.12 43.22 -1.54
CA LEU A 775 34.54 42.53 -2.70
C LEU A 775 35.26 41.21 -3.03
N ALA A 776 36.58 41.14 -2.85
CA ALA A 776 37.36 39.92 -3.04
C ALA A 776 36.99 38.85 -1.99
N ASN A 777 36.78 39.25 -0.73
CA ASN A 777 36.35 38.33 0.32
C ASN A 777 34.96 37.73 0.01
N GLY A 778 33.97 38.57 -0.31
CA GLY A 778 32.63 38.10 -0.70
C GLY A 778 32.62 37.27 -2.00
N GLY A 779 33.52 37.56 -2.94
CA GLY A 779 33.72 36.77 -4.15
C GLY A 779 34.31 35.38 -3.88
N ASN A 780 35.21 35.26 -2.90
CA ASN A 780 35.71 33.96 -2.44
C ASN A 780 34.60 33.16 -1.73
N GLU A 781 33.89 33.77 -0.77
CA GLU A 781 32.78 33.12 -0.03
C GLU A 781 31.69 32.59 -0.97
N LEU A 782 31.34 33.34 -2.02
CA LEU A 782 30.38 32.90 -3.04
C LEU A 782 30.88 31.71 -3.87
N ALA A 783 32.16 31.70 -4.26
CA ALA A 783 32.75 30.60 -5.02
C ALA A 783 32.90 29.32 -4.18
N ASP A 784 33.30 29.45 -2.92
CA ASP A 784 33.44 28.33 -1.99
C ASP A 784 32.06 27.76 -1.61
N GLY A 785 31.07 28.63 -1.40
CA GLY A 785 29.67 28.24 -1.18
C GLY A 785 29.04 27.53 -2.39
N ALA A 786 29.26 28.04 -3.61
CA ALA A 786 28.76 27.41 -4.83
C ALA A 786 29.48 26.07 -5.14
N SER A 787 30.78 25.96 -4.82
CA SER A 787 31.52 24.70 -4.90
C SER A 787 31.00 23.67 -3.89
N THR A 788 30.74 24.10 -2.65
CA THR A 788 30.11 23.28 -1.60
C THR A 788 28.71 22.81 -2.00
N LEU A 789 27.95 23.65 -2.72
CA LEU A 789 26.63 23.26 -3.24
C LEU A 789 26.74 22.22 -4.35
N SER A 790 27.69 22.38 -5.28
CA SER A 790 27.99 21.40 -6.36
C SER A 790 28.42 20.04 -5.78
N GLU A 791 29.36 20.02 -4.82
CA GLU A 791 29.77 18.77 -4.17
C GLU A 791 28.62 18.03 -3.47
N ASN A 792 27.63 18.74 -2.92
CA ASN A 792 26.51 18.12 -2.22
C ASN A 792 25.35 17.78 -3.15
N SER A 793 25.17 18.53 -4.24
CA SER A 793 24.25 18.19 -5.32
C SER A 793 24.65 16.86 -5.97
N ALA A 794 25.94 16.69 -6.30
CA ALA A 794 26.46 15.43 -6.87
C ALA A 794 26.23 14.21 -5.96
N LYS A 795 26.36 14.36 -4.63
CA LYS A 795 26.06 13.30 -3.64
C LYS A 795 24.57 12.96 -3.57
N ILE A 796 23.69 13.94 -3.79
CA ILE A 796 22.24 13.71 -3.83
C ILE A 796 21.86 13.05 -5.15
N LEU A 797 22.49 13.41 -6.27
CA LEU A 797 22.34 12.74 -7.56
C LEU A 797 22.72 11.25 -7.45
N GLU A 798 23.91 10.94 -6.93
CA GLU A 798 24.35 9.56 -6.64
C GLU A 798 23.35 8.82 -5.71
N GLY A 799 22.80 9.51 -4.71
CA GLY A 799 21.74 8.99 -3.86
C GLY A 799 20.43 8.70 -4.59
N THR A 800 20.02 9.54 -5.55
CA THR A 800 18.83 9.29 -6.37
C THR A 800 19.03 8.16 -7.38
N GLU A 801 20.23 7.99 -7.93
CA GLU A 801 20.59 6.83 -8.76
C GLU A 801 20.55 5.53 -7.93
N GLN A 802 21.12 5.52 -6.72
CA GLN A 802 21.07 4.35 -5.83
C GLN A 802 19.63 4.00 -5.45
N LEU A 803 18.78 5.00 -5.18
CA LEU A 803 17.36 4.80 -4.89
C LEU A 803 16.59 4.30 -6.12
N GLU A 804 16.86 4.82 -7.32
CA GLU A 804 16.25 4.35 -8.58
C GLU A 804 16.58 2.88 -8.85
N ASN A 805 17.86 2.48 -8.70
CA ASN A 805 18.27 1.09 -8.81
C ASN A 805 17.54 0.20 -7.77
N GLY A 806 17.45 0.66 -6.51
CA GLY A 806 16.69 -0.06 -5.46
C GLY A 806 15.19 -0.19 -5.76
N THR A 807 14.56 0.81 -6.39
CA THR A 807 13.16 0.71 -6.84
C THR A 807 12.98 -0.22 -8.04
N ASN A 808 13.98 -0.34 -8.92
CA ASN A 808 13.97 -1.34 -10.01
C ASN A 808 14.07 -2.77 -9.42
N GLU A 809 15.02 -3.03 -8.51
CA GLU A 809 15.14 -4.33 -7.84
C GLU A 809 13.86 -4.72 -7.07
N LEU A 810 13.19 -3.74 -6.44
CA LEU A 810 11.89 -3.94 -5.79
C LEU A 810 10.79 -4.28 -6.81
N TYR A 811 10.70 -3.55 -7.92
CA TYR A 811 9.70 -3.79 -8.97
C TYR A 811 9.89 -5.17 -9.61
N ASP A 812 11.13 -5.56 -9.95
CA ASP A 812 11.45 -6.89 -10.48
C ASP A 812 11.13 -7.99 -9.45
N GLY A 813 11.45 -7.74 -8.17
CA GLY A 813 11.12 -8.65 -7.06
C GLY A 813 9.62 -8.86 -6.85
N VAL A 814 8.82 -7.80 -6.95
CA VAL A 814 7.35 -7.86 -6.87
C VAL A 814 6.74 -8.52 -8.11
N THR A 815 7.26 -8.20 -9.31
CA THR A 815 6.89 -8.87 -10.56
C THR A 815 7.09 -10.38 -10.44
N LYS A 816 8.26 -10.79 -9.95
CA LYS A 816 8.58 -12.21 -9.72
C LYS A 816 7.70 -12.85 -8.64
N LEU A 817 7.41 -12.14 -7.54
CA LEU A 817 6.51 -12.62 -6.49
C LEU A 817 5.11 -12.89 -7.05
N LYS A 818 4.60 -12.03 -7.95
CA LYS A 818 3.34 -12.24 -8.66
C LYS A 818 3.44 -13.45 -9.61
N GLU A 819 4.28 -13.37 -10.63
CA GLU A 819 4.30 -14.34 -11.75
C GLU A 819 4.80 -15.74 -11.35
N GLU A 820 5.81 -15.83 -10.49
CA GLU A 820 6.36 -17.12 -10.04
C GLU A 820 5.76 -17.64 -8.75
N GLY A 821 5.14 -16.77 -7.94
CA GLY A 821 4.54 -17.10 -6.65
C GLY A 821 3.02 -17.09 -6.67
N LEU A 822 2.42 -15.91 -6.60
CA LEU A 822 0.98 -15.72 -6.36
C LEU A 822 0.09 -16.24 -7.50
N ASP A 823 0.47 -16.00 -8.75
CA ASP A 823 -0.28 -16.46 -9.92
C ASP A 823 -0.31 -17.98 -9.99
N LYS A 824 0.84 -18.64 -9.80
CA LYS A 824 0.93 -20.11 -9.78
C LYS A 824 0.25 -20.72 -8.56
N LEU A 825 0.32 -20.06 -7.40
CA LEU A 825 -0.39 -20.49 -6.19
C LEU A 825 -1.91 -20.40 -6.37
N ASN A 826 -2.42 -19.37 -7.05
CA ASN A 826 -3.83 -19.26 -7.37
C ASN A 826 -4.23 -20.28 -8.48
N GLU A 827 -3.41 -20.49 -9.51
CA GLU A 827 -3.71 -21.46 -10.58
C GLU A 827 -3.74 -22.92 -10.07
N GLU A 828 -2.65 -23.41 -9.48
CA GLU A 828 -2.58 -24.77 -8.94
C GLU A 828 -3.45 -24.94 -7.69
N GLY A 829 -3.64 -23.88 -6.88
CA GLY A 829 -4.50 -23.89 -5.70
C GLY A 829 -5.99 -23.97 -6.05
N ASN A 830 -6.49 -23.15 -6.99
CA ASN A 830 -7.88 -23.29 -7.48
C ASN A 830 -8.09 -24.64 -8.16
N LYS A 831 -7.13 -25.13 -8.95
CA LYS A 831 -7.20 -26.44 -9.61
C LYS A 831 -7.31 -27.60 -8.60
N ALA A 832 -6.51 -27.58 -7.53
CA ALA A 832 -6.61 -28.56 -6.45
C ALA A 832 -7.94 -28.46 -5.67
N ILE A 833 -8.51 -27.26 -5.55
CA ILE A 833 -9.86 -27.06 -4.99
C ILE A 833 -10.94 -27.59 -5.94
N ASP A 834 -10.80 -27.40 -7.26
CA ASP A 834 -11.78 -27.77 -8.28
C ASP A 834 -11.85 -29.27 -8.56
N ASP A 835 -10.83 -30.04 -8.18
CA ASP A 835 -10.91 -31.50 -8.13
C ASP A 835 -11.58 -32.04 -6.83
N ILE A 836 -11.66 -31.20 -5.78
CA ILE A 836 -12.46 -31.46 -4.56
C ILE A 836 -13.91 -30.96 -4.73
N ASP A 837 -14.14 -29.96 -5.57
CA ASP A 837 -15.47 -29.42 -5.90
C ASP A 837 -16.34 -30.50 -6.60
N GLY A 838 -17.44 -30.89 -5.96
CA GLY A 838 -18.18 -32.11 -6.29
C GLY A 838 -18.21 -33.17 -5.17
N LEU A 839 -17.40 -33.05 -4.11
CA LEU A 839 -17.42 -33.99 -2.97
C LEU A 839 -18.75 -33.93 -2.20
N VAL A 840 -19.42 -32.77 -2.20
CA VAL A 840 -20.71 -32.54 -1.52
C VAL A 840 -21.82 -33.30 -2.23
N GLU A 841 -21.86 -33.18 -3.55
CA GLU A 841 -22.82 -33.81 -4.44
C GLU A 841 -22.61 -35.33 -4.50
N VAL A 842 -21.36 -35.80 -4.40
CA VAL A 842 -21.08 -37.24 -4.17
C VAL A 842 -21.63 -37.69 -2.82
N LYS A 843 -21.44 -36.93 -1.74
CA LYS A 843 -21.95 -37.27 -0.40
C LYS A 843 -23.49 -37.27 -0.36
N ASP A 844 -24.15 -36.27 -0.97
CA ASP A 844 -25.61 -36.20 -1.06
C ASP A 844 -26.19 -37.34 -1.93
N GLU A 845 -25.54 -37.67 -3.06
CA GLU A 845 -25.92 -38.80 -3.92
C GLU A 845 -25.67 -40.16 -3.23
N LEU A 846 -24.63 -40.29 -2.40
CA LEU A 846 -24.40 -41.50 -1.58
C LEU A 846 -25.46 -41.68 -0.50
N VAL A 847 -25.88 -40.59 0.17
CA VAL A 847 -27.00 -40.59 1.12
C VAL A 847 -28.31 -40.98 0.43
N GLU A 848 -28.58 -40.44 -0.77
CA GLU A 848 -29.77 -40.81 -1.54
C GLU A 848 -29.69 -42.26 -2.04
N MET A 849 -28.52 -42.74 -2.48
CA MET A 849 -28.31 -44.14 -2.84
C MET A 849 -28.48 -45.12 -1.67
N ALA A 850 -28.19 -44.70 -0.44
CA ALA A 850 -28.48 -45.47 0.78
C ALA A 850 -30.00 -45.59 1.03
N LYS A 851 -30.75 -44.51 0.77
CA LYS A 851 -32.22 -44.45 0.89
C LYS A 851 -32.92 -45.22 -0.26
N GLU A 852 -32.42 -45.09 -1.49
CA GLU A 852 -32.88 -45.82 -2.68
C GLU A 852 -32.71 -47.35 -2.56
N TYR A 853 -31.85 -47.87 -1.66
CA TYR A 853 -31.62 -49.31 -1.54
C TYR A 853 -32.78 -50.04 -0.85
N GLY A 854 -33.32 -49.46 0.24
CA GLY A 854 -34.40 -50.07 1.02
C GLY A 854 -34.02 -51.42 1.64
N VAL A 855 -34.44 -52.51 0.99
CA VAL A 855 -34.31 -53.90 1.48
C VAL A 855 -33.96 -54.90 0.37
N TYR A 856 -33.42 -56.06 0.76
CA TYR A 856 -32.85 -57.09 -0.09
C TYR A 856 -33.90 -57.97 -0.81
N SER A 857 -34.98 -58.35 -0.13
CA SER A 857 -36.07 -59.19 -0.66
C SER A 857 -36.97 -58.45 -1.65
N GLY A 858 -37.30 -57.20 -1.35
CA GLY A 858 -38.18 -56.32 -2.10
C GLY A 858 -38.99 -55.39 -1.19
N LEU A 859 -39.51 -54.30 -1.75
CA LEU A 859 -40.33 -53.30 -1.04
C LEU A 859 -41.54 -52.92 -1.90
N SER A 860 -42.66 -52.59 -1.28
CA SER A 860 -43.85 -52.04 -1.93
C SER A 860 -43.78 -50.50 -1.98
N ASP A 861 -44.35 -49.88 -3.01
CA ASP A 861 -44.36 -48.41 -3.24
C ASP A 861 -44.92 -47.57 -2.06
N ASN A 862 -45.62 -48.20 -1.12
CA ASN A 862 -46.23 -47.59 0.07
C ASN A 862 -45.57 -47.99 1.39
N MET A 863 -44.37 -48.55 1.37
CA MET A 863 -43.61 -48.97 2.56
C MET A 863 -42.27 -48.24 2.65
N THR A 864 -41.78 -48.09 3.88
CA THR A 864 -40.37 -47.76 4.15
C THR A 864 -39.66 -49.00 4.70
N GLY A 865 -38.34 -49.13 4.52
CA GLY A 865 -37.64 -50.29 5.03
C GLY A 865 -36.14 -50.08 5.22
N THR A 866 -35.56 -50.90 6.09
CA THR A 866 -34.11 -50.92 6.39
C THR A 866 -33.60 -52.36 6.41
N VAL A 867 -32.34 -52.57 6.03
CA VAL A 867 -31.76 -53.92 5.93
C VAL A 867 -30.47 -54.06 6.74
N LYS A 868 -30.35 -55.20 7.43
CA LYS A 868 -29.15 -55.60 8.17
C LYS A 868 -28.66 -56.96 7.69
N PHE A 869 -27.45 -57.01 7.15
CA PHE A 869 -26.77 -58.26 6.80
C PHE A 869 -26.03 -58.76 8.04
N ILE A 870 -26.22 -60.03 8.41
CA ILE A 870 -25.50 -60.70 9.49
C ILE A 870 -24.86 -61.97 8.89
N MET A 871 -23.59 -61.85 8.49
CA MET A 871 -22.83 -62.95 7.91
C MET A 871 -21.97 -63.61 8.98
N ARG A 872 -21.97 -64.95 9.08
CA ARG A 872 -21.19 -65.69 10.08
C ARG A 872 -20.50 -66.92 9.50
N SER A 873 -19.22 -67.09 9.80
CA SER A 873 -18.55 -68.40 9.75
C SER A 873 -18.44 -69.00 11.16
N ASP A 874 -18.66 -70.31 11.26
CA ASP A 874 -18.50 -71.06 12.52
C ASP A 874 -17.05 -71.55 12.68
N ALA A 875 -16.51 -71.52 13.91
CA ALA A 875 -15.15 -71.92 14.19
C ALA A 875 -14.90 -73.43 13.97
N ILE A 876 -13.76 -73.78 13.36
CA ILE A 876 -13.38 -75.18 13.08
C ILE A 876 -12.15 -75.56 13.92
N LYS A 877 -12.36 -76.47 14.88
CA LYS A 877 -11.36 -76.94 15.86
C LYS A 877 -10.88 -78.36 15.57
N SER A 878 -9.72 -78.74 16.10
CA SER A 878 -9.16 -80.10 15.93
C SER A 878 -9.87 -81.13 16.81
N THR A 879 -10.48 -82.15 16.20
CA THR A 879 -11.21 -83.21 16.92
C THR A 879 -10.28 -84.39 17.31
N LYS A 880 -9.46 -84.19 18.36
CA LYS A 880 -8.56 -85.21 18.92
C LYS A 880 -8.69 -85.34 20.44
N GLU A 881 -9.65 -86.13 20.92
CA GLU A 881 -9.53 -86.82 22.21
C GLU A 881 -9.04 -88.26 21.99
N GLU A 882 -8.27 -88.81 22.94
CA GLU A 882 -7.63 -90.12 22.81
C GLU A 882 -8.57 -91.30 23.14
N ILE A 883 -8.62 -92.32 22.27
CA ILE A 883 -8.83 -93.71 22.72
C ILE A 883 -7.83 -94.65 22.04
N LYS A 884 -6.91 -95.22 22.82
CA LYS A 884 -6.12 -96.40 22.41
C LYS A 884 -6.82 -97.67 22.86
N SER A 885 -7.20 -98.49 21.88
CA SER A 885 -7.37 -99.96 21.94
C SER A 885 -8.21 -100.60 23.06
N LYS A 886 -9.28 -101.30 22.64
CA LYS A 886 -9.71 -102.65 23.10
C LYS A 886 -10.29 -102.77 24.53
N ASP A 887 -11.23 -103.69 24.81
CA ASP A 887 -11.69 -104.86 24.03
C ASP A 887 -13.19 -105.21 24.28
N GLU A 888 -13.76 -106.00 23.35
CA GLU A 888 -14.92 -106.93 23.46
C GLU A 888 -16.35 -106.50 23.91
N LYS A 889 -17.27 -106.58 22.91
CA LYS A 889 -18.55 -107.35 22.87
C LYS A 889 -19.87 -106.85 23.50
N GLU A 890 -20.79 -106.53 22.58
CA GLU A 890 -22.14 -107.11 22.41
C GLU A 890 -23.07 -107.31 23.62
N THR A 891 -24.15 -106.52 23.67
CA THR A 891 -25.51 -107.04 23.36
C THR A 891 -26.50 -105.91 23.04
N GLU A 892 -27.48 -106.18 22.16
CA GLU A 892 -28.58 -105.24 21.87
C GLU A 892 -29.66 -105.29 22.96
N VAL A 893 -30.23 -104.13 23.35
CA VAL A 893 -31.68 -103.93 23.64
C VAL A 893 -32.01 -102.45 23.38
N SER A 894 -33.25 -102.17 22.95
CA SER A 894 -33.79 -100.84 22.66
C SER A 894 -34.14 -100.00 23.92
N GLY A 895 -34.17 -98.66 23.80
CA GLY A 895 -34.91 -97.84 24.77
C GLY A 895 -34.60 -96.34 24.88
N VAL A 896 -35.55 -95.52 24.41
CA VAL A 896 -35.92 -94.18 24.94
C VAL A 896 -34.93 -93.00 24.80
N LYS A 897 -35.47 -91.87 24.32
CA LYS A 897 -34.81 -90.56 24.19
C LYS A 897 -34.26 -90.02 25.52
N LYS A 898 -33.19 -89.23 25.45
CA LYS A 898 -33.00 -88.06 26.33
C LYS A 898 -32.53 -86.86 25.52
N GLU A 899 -33.10 -85.70 25.80
CA GLU A 899 -32.88 -84.47 25.02
C GLU A 899 -31.65 -83.72 25.52
N SER A 900 -30.67 -83.50 24.65
CA SER A 900 -29.68 -82.42 24.81
C SER A 900 -30.23 -81.16 24.12
N LYS A 901 -30.77 -80.22 24.90
CA LYS A 901 -31.29 -78.95 24.37
C LYS A 901 -30.18 -78.20 23.60
N SER A 902 -30.49 -77.78 22.38
CA SER A 902 -29.55 -77.03 21.53
C SER A 902 -29.16 -75.68 22.14
N ILE A 903 -27.94 -75.24 21.85
CA ILE A 903 -27.40 -73.91 22.21
C ILE A 903 -28.28 -72.77 21.68
N PHE A 904 -29.02 -72.99 20.59
CA PHE A 904 -30.01 -72.05 20.02
C PHE A 904 -30.94 -71.42 21.07
N ASN A 905 -31.43 -72.20 22.04
CA ASN A 905 -32.36 -71.68 23.04
C ASN A 905 -31.70 -70.74 24.06
N LYS A 906 -30.37 -70.82 24.26
CA LYS A 906 -29.64 -69.90 25.15
C LYS A 906 -29.36 -68.54 24.51
N ILE A 907 -29.17 -68.49 23.19
CA ILE A 907 -28.94 -67.23 22.47
C ILE A 907 -30.23 -66.38 22.48
N LYS A 908 -31.41 -67.01 22.43
CA LYS A 908 -32.70 -66.32 22.62
C LYS A 908 -32.86 -65.66 24.01
N GLU A 909 -32.22 -66.19 25.04
CA GLU A 909 -32.28 -65.64 26.42
C GLU A 909 -31.32 -64.45 26.65
N TRP A 910 -30.38 -64.16 25.72
CA TRP A 910 -29.39 -63.09 25.89
C TRP A 910 -29.74 -61.75 25.24
N PHE A 911 -30.65 -61.73 24.26
CA PHE A 911 -31.02 -60.49 23.54
C PHE A 911 -32.34 -59.86 24.00
N ASN A 912 -33.01 -60.45 25.00
CA ASN A 912 -34.12 -59.87 25.78
C ASN A 912 -35.20 -59.15 24.95
N LEU A 913 -35.64 -59.80 23.86
CA LEU A 913 -36.77 -59.38 23.03
C LEU A 913 -38.10 -59.79 23.69
N GLU A 914 -38.98 -58.82 23.94
CA GLU A 914 -40.41 -59.05 24.18
C GLU A 914 -41.16 -59.16 22.82
#